data_AF-A0A7W9UVY8-F1
#
_entry.id   AF-A0A7W9UVY8-F1
#
_cell.length_a   1.000
_cell.length_b   1.000
_cell.length_c   1.000
_cell.angle_alpha   90.00
_cell.angle_beta   90.00
_cell.angle_gamma   90.00
#
_symmetry.space_group_name_H-M   'P 1'
#
loop_
_entity.id
_entity.type
_entity.pdbx_description
1 polymer ?
#
loop_
_entity_poly.entity_id
_entity_poly.type
_entity_poly.pdbx_seq_one_letter_code
_entity_poly.pdbx_strand_id
1 'polypeptide(L)'
;EILETLGTGKRLVVPDTDVRRDPTRFVQWLDEHRIEELYAPNVMVQAVCEAALEQGRTLPHLRHIAQAGEALQLSPATKEFFAGRPERVLHNHYGPAETHVITTYSLPGEVSDWGTTAPIGGPLWNTRVFVLDDALAPVPAGVTGELYLAGTALARGYWDRPGLTAERFVANPYGGPGERMYRTGDLVRWNTAGELEYIGRADNQVKVRGFRIELGEIETALTGQESVAQAAVVVREDRPGDRRVVAYVVPASGTVAQPSALRRQLAQALPDYMVPSAVVVLDALPLTPSGKVDRRALPAPALDVSPSGHAAPRTPQEEILCGIFAEVLGVGQVGVDDSFFDLGGHSLLATRLVSRVRSVLDVELSVRAVFEAPTVAALVQRLPNAGIARKALRAAVERPETAPLSFSQRRLWFLHRLEGPSATYNMPMAIRLTGELDRAALHDGLTDVLARHESLRTVFPEVDGVPRQKVLSVSEAGVELSVVPTTEEELAARLADASAEGFDLANDLPLRVTLFVLSPTEHVLVLVLHHITGDGWSLRPLSRDVGEAYAARVEGRAPEWPELPVQYVDYTLWQQELLGAEDDPQSVISRQVDYWKTTLADIPERLDVPVDRPRPAATTYRGDLVDIEMSAELHGRIVALARECGASVFMVLQAGLAVLLKRLGAGSDIPLGSPIA
;
A
#
# COMPACT_ATOMS: atom_id res chain seq x y z
N GLU A 1 -13.31 -29.97 -9.71
CA GLU A 1 -13.28 -30.02 -11.19
C GLU A 1 -13.07 -31.43 -11.75
N ILE A 2 -11.85 -31.85 -12.16
CA ILE A 2 -11.65 -33.12 -12.92
C ILE A 2 -12.34 -34.33 -12.28
N LEU A 3 -12.09 -34.60 -11.01
CA LEU A 3 -12.66 -35.77 -10.30
C LEU A 3 -14.17 -35.67 -10.13
N GLU A 4 -14.68 -34.47 -9.88
CA GLU A 4 -16.11 -34.21 -9.75
C GLU A 4 -16.82 -34.43 -11.09
N THR A 5 -16.31 -33.81 -12.17
CA THR A 5 -16.84 -33.93 -13.53
C THR A 5 -16.92 -35.40 -13.95
N LEU A 6 -15.82 -36.15 -13.79
CA LEU A 6 -15.78 -37.57 -14.13
C LEU A 6 -16.66 -38.42 -13.20
N GLY A 7 -16.69 -38.11 -11.91
CA GLY A 7 -17.49 -38.81 -10.90
C GLY A 7 -19.00 -38.66 -11.08
N THR A 8 -19.45 -37.58 -11.72
CA THR A 8 -20.87 -37.32 -12.00
C THR A 8 -21.28 -37.61 -13.45
N GLY A 9 -20.40 -38.20 -14.27
CA GLY A 9 -20.68 -38.52 -15.68
C GLY A 9 -20.78 -37.30 -16.60
N LYS A 10 -20.24 -36.14 -16.18
CA LYS A 10 -20.16 -34.93 -16.99
C LYS A 10 -18.99 -35.04 -17.99
N ARG A 11 -18.98 -34.18 -19.00
CA ARG A 11 -17.87 -34.06 -19.97
C ARG A 11 -16.87 -33.01 -19.48
N LEU A 12 -15.61 -33.42 -19.29
CA LEU A 12 -14.50 -32.48 -19.09
C LEU A 12 -14.06 -31.93 -20.45
N VAL A 13 -14.02 -30.61 -20.57
CA VAL A 13 -13.53 -29.92 -21.77
C VAL A 13 -12.34 -29.06 -21.35
N VAL A 14 -11.19 -29.23 -21.99
CA VAL A 14 -9.93 -28.59 -21.59
C VAL A 14 -9.53 -27.58 -22.68
N PRO A 15 -9.45 -26.27 -22.35
CA PRO A 15 -8.99 -25.25 -23.29
C PRO A 15 -7.47 -25.25 -23.42
N ASP A 16 -6.96 -24.79 -24.58
CA ASP A 16 -5.53 -24.52 -24.76
C ASP A 16 -5.06 -23.36 -23.88
N THR A 17 -3.77 -23.35 -23.52
CA THR A 17 -3.17 -22.33 -22.63
C THR A 17 -3.38 -20.91 -23.14
N ASP A 18 -3.21 -20.68 -24.44
CA ASP A 18 -3.36 -19.34 -25.03
C ASP A 18 -4.82 -18.87 -25.04
N VAL A 19 -5.77 -19.79 -25.18
CA VAL A 19 -7.21 -19.50 -25.06
C VAL A 19 -7.56 -19.16 -23.61
N ARG A 20 -7.01 -19.89 -22.65
CA ARG A 20 -7.26 -19.66 -21.22
C ARG A 20 -6.71 -18.32 -20.71
N ARG A 21 -5.62 -17.80 -21.30
CA ARG A 21 -4.95 -16.55 -20.88
C ARG A 21 -5.55 -15.28 -21.49
N ASP A 22 -6.38 -15.42 -22.51
CA ASP A 22 -7.06 -14.33 -23.21
C ASP A 22 -8.57 -14.43 -22.91
N PRO A 23 -9.12 -13.57 -22.03
CA PRO A 23 -10.54 -13.61 -21.66
C PRO A 23 -11.48 -13.49 -22.88
N THR A 24 -11.07 -12.74 -23.90
CA THR A 24 -11.87 -12.55 -25.12
C THR A 24 -12.00 -13.87 -25.88
N ARG A 25 -10.88 -14.57 -26.09
CA ARG A 25 -10.87 -15.90 -26.72
C ARG A 25 -11.56 -16.95 -25.85
N PHE A 26 -11.39 -16.85 -24.53
CA PHE A 26 -11.97 -17.82 -23.61
C PHE A 26 -13.50 -17.76 -23.62
N VAL A 27 -14.10 -16.57 -23.63
CA VAL A 27 -15.56 -16.41 -23.76
C VAL A 27 -16.08 -17.04 -25.05
N GLN A 28 -15.40 -16.82 -26.18
CA GLN A 28 -15.79 -17.44 -27.46
C GLN A 28 -15.75 -18.96 -27.36
N TRP A 29 -14.68 -19.47 -26.77
CA TRP A 29 -14.50 -20.91 -26.56
C TRP A 29 -15.57 -21.51 -25.63
N LEU A 30 -15.94 -20.83 -24.54
CA LEU A 30 -17.01 -21.25 -23.62
C LEU A 30 -18.36 -21.39 -24.36
N ASP A 31 -18.67 -20.44 -25.24
CA ASP A 31 -19.90 -20.42 -26.03
C ASP A 31 -19.92 -21.56 -27.08
N GLU A 32 -18.84 -21.69 -27.85
CA GLU A 32 -18.67 -22.72 -28.88
C GLU A 32 -18.79 -24.14 -28.33
N HIS A 33 -18.22 -24.37 -27.15
CA HIS A 33 -18.22 -25.68 -26.49
C HIS A 33 -19.43 -25.90 -25.58
N ARG A 34 -20.32 -24.89 -25.46
CA ARG A 34 -21.55 -24.94 -24.64
C ARG A 34 -21.28 -25.33 -23.20
N ILE A 35 -20.28 -24.71 -22.59
CA ILE A 35 -19.87 -25.02 -21.22
C ILE A 35 -20.98 -24.68 -20.23
N GLU A 36 -21.34 -25.63 -19.37
CA GLU A 36 -22.40 -25.47 -18.36
C GLU A 36 -21.90 -25.02 -17.00
N GLU A 37 -20.67 -25.41 -16.66
CA GLU A 37 -20.08 -25.17 -15.35
C GLU A 37 -18.65 -24.66 -15.49
N LEU A 38 -18.33 -23.60 -14.75
CA LEU A 38 -17.00 -23.01 -14.69
C LEU A 38 -16.57 -22.91 -13.24
N TYR A 39 -15.40 -23.45 -12.92
CA TYR A 39 -14.71 -23.10 -11.68
C TYR A 39 -13.44 -22.32 -12.00
N ALA A 40 -13.28 -21.17 -11.35
CA ALA A 40 -12.16 -20.28 -11.61
C ALA A 40 -11.97 -19.32 -10.43
N PRO A 41 -10.75 -18.80 -10.19
CA PRO A 41 -10.55 -17.70 -9.24
C PRO A 41 -11.44 -16.50 -9.59
N ASN A 42 -11.79 -15.68 -8.59
CA ASN A 42 -12.68 -14.53 -8.79
C ASN A 42 -12.16 -13.58 -9.87
N VAL A 43 -10.86 -13.30 -9.94
CA VAL A 43 -10.25 -12.49 -11.00
C VAL A 43 -10.56 -13.00 -12.42
N MET A 44 -10.60 -14.32 -12.60
CA MET A 44 -10.88 -14.93 -13.90
C MET A 44 -12.38 -14.93 -14.20
N VAL A 45 -13.22 -15.13 -13.19
CA VAL A 45 -14.68 -14.99 -13.34
C VAL A 45 -15.04 -13.58 -13.77
N GLN A 46 -14.44 -12.55 -13.14
CA GLN A 46 -14.64 -11.15 -13.51
C GLN A 46 -14.23 -10.89 -14.97
N ALA A 47 -13.05 -11.35 -15.37
CA ALA A 47 -12.55 -11.19 -16.74
C ALA A 47 -13.47 -11.87 -17.78
N VAL A 48 -14.04 -13.04 -17.46
CA VAL A 48 -15.02 -13.73 -18.32
C VAL A 48 -16.32 -12.93 -18.43
N CYS A 49 -16.83 -12.40 -17.32
CA CYS A 49 -18.04 -11.59 -17.33
C CYS A 49 -17.86 -10.31 -18.15
N GLU A 50 -16.75 -9.59 -17.97
CA GLU A 50 -16.41 -8.38 -18.75
C GLU A 50 -16.30 -8.67 -20.24
N ALA A 51 -15.48 -9.66 -20.62
CA ALA A 51 -15.29 -10.02 -22.02
C ALA A 51 -16.58 -10.52 -22.70
N ALA A 52 -17.48 -11.17 -21.96
CA ALA A 52 -18.78 -11.59 -22.49
C ALA A 52 -19.69 -10.41 -22.80
N LEU A 53 -19.71 -9.40 -21.91
CA LEU A 53 -20.49 -8.18 -22.12
C LEU A 53 -19.93 -7.33 -23.27
N GLU A 54 -18.61 -7.14 -23.33
CA GLU A 54 -17.94 -6.39 -24.40
C GLU A 54 -18.19 -7.00 -25.78
N GLN A 55 -18.26 -8.33 -25.88
CA GLN A 55 -18.57 -9.05 -27.12
C GLN A 55 -20.07 -9.20 -27.40
N GLY A 56 -20.95 -8.76 -26.49
CA GLY A 56 -22.40 -8.98 -26.58
C GLY A 56 -22.80 -10.46 -26.54
N ARG A 57 -21.98 -11.33 -25.93
CA ARG A 57 -22.23 -12.77 -25.84
C ARG A 57 -23.02 -13.09 -24.58
N THR A 58 -24.10 -13.85 -24.76
CA THR A 58 -24.99 -14.16 -23.66
C THR A 58 -24.55 -15.39 -22.87
N LEU A 59 -23.75 -16.30 -23.43
CA LEU A 59 -23.31 -17.57 -22.82
C LEU A 59 -24.47 -18.40 -22.23
N PRO A 60 -25.52 -18.71 -23.00
CA PRO A 60 -26.78 -19.26 -22.49
C PRO A 60 -26.65 -20.63 -21.80
N HIS A 61 -25.56 -21.35 -22.09
CA HIS A 61 -25.31 -22.66 -21.50
C HIS A 61 -24.64 -22.58 -20.13
N LEU A 62 -23.90 -21.51 -19.83
CA LEU A 62 -23.15 -21.37 -18.58
C LEU A 62 -24.12 -21.09 -17.43
N ARG A 63 -24.28 -22.04 -16.51
CA ARG A 63 -25.26 -22.00 -15.41
C ARG A 63 -24.61 -21.94 -14.04
N HIS A 64 -23.60 -22.75 -13.78
CA HIS A 64 -22.94 -22.78 -12.47
C HIS A 64 -21.54 -22.21 -12.59
N ILE A 65 -21.31 -21.10 -11.90
CA ILE A 65 -20.00 -20.48 -11.83
C ILE A 65 -19.57 -20.54 -10.37
N ALA A 66 -18.51 -21.27 -10.08
CA ALA A 66 -17.95 -21.38 -8.75
C ALA A 66 -16.59 -20.69 -8.71
N GLN A 67 -16.31 -19.95 -7.64
CA GLN A 67 -15.00 -19.40 -7.39
C GLN A 67 -14.52 -19.72 -5.99
N ALA A 68 -13.21 -19.85 -5.84
CA ALA A 68 -12.55 -20.06 -4.56
C ALA A 68 -11.10 -19.56 -4.62
N GLY A 69 -10.45 -19.52 -3.47
CA GLY A 69 -9.02 -19.21 -3.34
C GLY A 69 -8.72 -17.75 -3.03
N GLU A 70 -9.68 -16.85 -3.23
CA GLU A 70 -9.62 -15.45 -2.83
C GLU A 70 -10.99 -14.97 -2.31
N ALA A 71 -11.04 -13.75 -1.76
CA ALA A 71 -12.30 -13.19 -1.29
C ALA A 71 -13.16 -12.79 -2.48
N LEU A 72 -14.43 -13.24 -2.54
CA LEU A 72 -15.35 -12.89 -3.61
C LEU A 72 -15.54 -11.38 -3.69
N GLN A 73 -15.16 -10.78 -4.81
CA GLN A 73 -15.51 -9.40 -5.17
C GLN A 73 -16.50 -9.42 -6.33
N LEU A 74 -17.61 -8.69 -6.17
CA LEU A 74 -18.70 -8.62 -7.14
C LEU A 74 -18.67 -7.30 -7.90
N SER A 75 -18.14 -7.36 -9.12
CA SER A 75 -18.15 -6.29 -10.10
C SER A 75 -19.51 -5.76 -10.46
N PRO A 76 -19.61 -4.52 -10.98
CA PRO A 76 -20.70 -4.13 -11.86
C PRO A 76 -20.84 -5.08 -13.07
N ALA A 77 -19.74 -5.46 -13.72
CA ALA A 77 -19.77 -6.35 -14.91
C ALA A 77 -20.25 -7.77 -14.59
N THR A 78 -19.70 -8.41 -13.56
CA THR A 78 -20.23 -9.64 -12.95
C THR A 78 -21.72 -9.49 -12.64
N LYS A 79 -22.17 -8.44 -11.92
CA LYS A 79 -23.60 -8.26 -11.65
C LYS A 79 -24.42 -8.18 -12.94
N GLU A 80 -24.03 -7.34 -13.91
CA GLU A 80 -24.71 -7.21 -15.20
C GLU A 80 -24.75 -8.52 -15.99
N PHE A 81 -23.68 -9.31 -15.97
CA PHE A 81 -23.62 -10.60 -16.67
C PHE A 81 -24.62 -11.64 -16.13
N PHE A 82 -24.93 -11.57 -14.83
CA PHE A 82 -25.95 -12.40 -14.17
C PHE A 82 -27.35 -11.76 -14.18
N ALA A 83 -27.47 -10.45 -14.41
CA ALA A 83 -28.74 -9.75 -14.38
C ALA A 83 -29.73 -10.29 -15.42
N GLY A 84 -30.98 -10.52 -15.00
CA GLY A 84 -32.03 -11.07 -15.85
C GLY A 84 -31.83 -12.53 -16.28
N ARG A 85 -30.93 -13.26 -15.61
CA ARG A 85 -30.61 -14.68 -15.89
C ARG A 85 -30.68 -15.55 -14.62
N PRO A 86 -31.90 -15.80 -14.09
CA PRO A 86 -32.08 -16.54 -12.84
C PRO A 86 -31.60 -18.00 -12.92
N GLU A 87 -31.37 -18.54 -14.12
CA GLU A 87 -30.78 -19.85 -14.33
C GLU A 87 -29.27 -19.91 -14.03
N ARG A 88 -28.62 -18.76 -13.81
CA ARG A 88 -27.20 -18.67 -13.46
C ARG A 88 -26.99 -18.45 -11.98
N VAL A 89 -26.10 -19.24 -11.42
CA VAL A 89 -25.78 -19.18 -9.99
C VAL A 89 -24.27 -18.99 -9.82
N LEU A 90 -23.91 -17.98 -9.03
CA LEU A 90 -22.54 -17.75 -8.58
C LEU A 90 -22.36 -18.36 -7.19
N HIS A 91 -21.35 -19.21 -7.05
CA HIS A 91 -21.01 -19.87 -5.80
C HIS A 91 -19.67 -19.33 -5.28
N ASN A 92 -19.66 -18.84 -4.03
CA ASN A 92 -18.46 -18.54 -3.26
C ASN A 92 -18.06 -19.76 -2.46
N HIS A 93 -17.03 -20.45 -2.91
CA HIS A 93 -16.46 -21.60 -2.22
C HIS A 93 -15.26 -21.14 -1.39
N TYR A 94 -15.17 -21.65 -0.17
CA TYR A 94 -13.98 -21.50 0.64
C TYR A 94 -13.49 -22.86 1.11
N GLY A 95 -12.18 -22.97 1.17
CA GLY A 95 -11.53 -24.09 1.79
C GLY A 95 -10.06 -24.16 1.43
N PRO A 96 -9.18 -24.35 2.43
CA PRO A 96 -7.75 -24.54 2.18
C PRO A 96 -7.47 -25.93 1.58
N ALA A 97 -6.26 -26.15 1.07
CA ALA A 97 -5.89 -27.42 0.43
C ALA A 97 -6.03 -28.63 1.39
N GLU A 98 -5.85 -28.40 2.68
CA GLU A 98 -5.97 -29.37 3.77
C GLU A 98 -7.39 -29.88 3.99
N THR A 99 -8.40 -29.21 3.45
CA THR A 99 -9.80 -29.64 3.50
C THR A 99 -10.49 -29.67 2.15
N HIS A 100 -9.80 -29.24 1.09
CA HIS A 100 -10.43 -28.82 -0.17
C HIS A 100 -11.54 -27.79 0.11
N VAL A 101 -12.58 -27.69 -0.74
CA VAL A 101 -13.77 -26.87 -0.48
C VAL A 101 -14.52 -27.43 0.74
N ILE A 102 -14.78 -26.57 1.73
CA ILE A 102 -15.43 -26.95 3.00
C ILE A 102 -16.63 -26.09 3.35
N THR A 103 -16.70 -24.86 2.85
CA THR A 103 -17.90 -24.02 2.93
C THR A 103 -18.30 -23.55 1.54
N THR A 104 -19.60 -23.30 1.37
CA THR A 104 -20.15 -22.74 0.14
C THR A 104 -21.22 -21.71 0.47
N TYR A 105 -21.27 -20.66 -0.34
CA TYR A 105 -22.33 -19.67 -0.35
C TYR A 105 -22.80 -19.48 -1.79
N SER A 106 -24.05 -19.83 -2.06
CA SER A 106 -24.70 -19.52 -3.33
C SER A 106 -25.34 -18.15 -3.21
N LEU A 107 -25.01 -17.22 -4.09
CA LEU A 107 -25.56 -15.88 -4.01
C LEU A 107 -27.07 -15.94 -4.28
N PRO A 108 -27.91 -15.52 -3.30
CA PRO A 108 -29.35 -15.66 -3.40
C PRO A 108 -29.99 -14.49 -4.16
N GLY A 109 -31.24 -14.69 -4.57
CA GLY A 109 -32.13 -13.60 -4.97
C GLY A 109 -31.75 -12.89 -6.27
N GLU A 110 -32.32 -11.69 -6.44
CA GLU A 110 -32.02 -10.82 -7.57
C GLU A 110 -30.63 -10.21 -7.39
N VAL A 111 -29.92 -10.00 -8.49
CA VAL A 111 -28.57 -9.42 -8.49
C VAL A 111 -28.53 -8.04 -7.82
N SER A 112 -29.66 -7.31 -7.80
CA SER A 112 -29.81 -6.03 -7.09
C SER A 112 -29.52 -6.12 -5.59
N ASP A 113 -29.72 -7.30 -5.00
CA ASP A 113 -29.57 -7.53 -3.56
C ASP A 113 -28.14 -7.95 -3.19
N TRP A 114 -27.28 -8.17 -4.19
CA TRP A 114 -25.90 -8.59 -3.97
C TRP A 114 -25.03 -7.41 -3.51
N GLY A 115 -24.26 -7.61 -2.44
CA GLY A 115 -23.25 -6.67 -1.94
C GLY A 115 -22.03 -6.52 -2.86
N THR A 116 -20.96 -5.88 -2.38
CA THR A 116 -19.65 -5.82 -3.06
C THR A 116 -18.79 -7.05 -2.75
N THR A 117 -19.01 -7.66 -1.58
CA THR A 117 -18.42 -8.92 -1.14
C THR A 117 -19.52 -9.91 -0.78
N ALA A 118 -19.14 -11.17 -0.58
CA ALA A 118 -20.07 -12.19 -0.09
C ALA A 118 -19.44 -13.01 1.04
N PRO A 119 -20.28 -13.49 2.00
CA PRO A 119 -19.87 -14.50 2.96
C PRO A 119 -19.28 -15.74 2.27
N ILE A 120 -18.46 -16.48 3.00
CA ILE A 120 -18.00 -17.82 2.59
C ILE A 120 -19.02 -18.92 2.95
N GLY A 121 -20.14 -18.52 3.58
CA GLY A 121 -21.32 -19.35 3.75
C GLY A 121 -21.22 -20.35 4.89
N GLY A 122 -21.94 -21.46 4.72
CA GLY A 122 -22.06 -22.53 5.71
C GLY A 122 -21.23 -23.77 5.37
N PRO A 123 -20.98 -24.65 6.35
CA PRO A 123 -20.25 -25.89 6.15
C PRO A 123 -20.99 -26.87 5.22
N LEU A 124 -20.22 -27.60 4.41
CA LEU A 124 -20.73 -28.72 3.61
C LEU A 124 -21.07 -29.94 4.47
N TRP A 125 -21.71 -30.94 3.86
CA TRP A 125 -22.07 -32.18 4.54
C TRP A 125 -20.86 -32.86 5.19
N ASN A 126 -21.08 -33.41 6.38
CA ASN A 126 -20.07 -34.11 7.18
C ASN A 126 -18.87 -33.23 7.59
N THR A 127 -19.03 -31.91 7.56
CA THR A 127 -18.03 -30.94 8.01
C THR A 127 -18.59 -30.06 9.12
N ARG A 128 -17.69 -29.60 10.00
CA ARG A 128 -17.98 -28.66 11.07
C ARG A 128 -16.96 -27.53 11.02
N VAL A 129 -17.43 -26.33 11.34
CA VAL A 129 -16.63 -25.10 11.38
C VAL A 129 -16.76 -24.50 12.77
N PHE A 130 -15.66 -24.03 13.33
CA PHE A 130 -15.61 -23.36 14.62
C PHE A 130 -14.89 -22.03 14.47
N VAL A 131 -15.38 -21.00 15.15
CA VAL A 131 -14.70 -19.70 15.25
C VAL A 131 -14.26 -19.57 16.70
N LEU A 132 -12.96 -19.69 16.92
CA LEU A 132 -12.38 -19.85 18.25
C LEU A 132 -11.43 -18.69 18.60
N ASP A 133 -11.29 -18.39 19.88
CA ASP A 133 -10.24 -17.51 20.40
C ASP A 133 -8.91 -18.26 20.63
N ASP A 134 -7.90 -17.54 21.15
CA ASP A 134 -6.58 -18.10 21.43
C ASP A 134 -6.57 -19.18 22.53
N ALA A 135 -7.63 -19.26 23.33
CA ALA A 135 -7.83 -20.32 24.33
C ALA A 135 -8.61 -21.53 23.76
N LEU A 136 -8.82 -21.56 22.44
CA LEU A 136 -9.67 -22.52 21.73
C LEU A 136 -11.13 -22.51 22.18
N ALA A 137 -11.63 -21.43 22.78
CA ALA A 137 -13.03 -21.30 23.18
C ALA A 137 -13.88 -20.65 22.06
N PRO A 138 -15.16 -21.04 21.88
CA PRO A 138 -15.98 -20.50 20.81
C PRO A 138 -16.35 -19.04 21.10
N VAL A 139 -16.18 -18.17 20.11
CA VAL A 139 -16.56 -16.77 20.25
C VAL A 139 -18.04 -16.55 19.88
N PRO A 140 -18.73 -15.55 20.46
CA PRO A 140 -20.10 -15.21 20.08
C PRO A 140 -20.24 -14.80 18.61
N ALA A 141 -21.44 -14.97 18.04
CA ALA A 141 -21.75 -14.38 16.73
C ALA A 141 -21.53 -12.86 16.76
N GLY A 142 -20.98 -12.28 15.70
CA GLY A 142 -20.55 -10.89 15.70
C GLY A 142 -19.11 -10.64 16.20
N VAL A 143 -18.43 -11.64 16.78
CA VAL A 143 -17.04 -11.53 17.24
C VAL A 143 -16.09 -12.24 16.27
N THR A 144 -14.99 -11.58 15.93
CA THR A 144 -13.93 -12.16 15.08
C THR A 144 -13.10 -13.16 15.88
N GLY A 145 -12.85 -14.33 15.32
CA GLY A 145 -11.94 -15.33 15.85
C GLY A 145 -11.24 -16.11 14.73
N GLU A 146 -10.37 -17.04 15.11
CA GLU A 146 -9.68 -17.91 14.15
C GLU A 146 -10.58 -19.08 13.72
N LEU A 147 -10.56 -19.41 12.44
CA LEU A 147 -11.35 -20.49 11.85
C LEU A 147 -10.67 -21.85 12.07
N TYR A 148 -11.44 -22.80 12.61
CA TYR A 148 -11.07 -24.20 12.76
C TYR A 148 -12.06 -25.09 12.01
N LEU A 149 -11.53 -26.09 11.31
CA LEU A 149 -12.28 -26.98 10.42
C LEU A 149 -12.26 -28.40 10.97
N ALA A 150 -13.37 -29.13 10.94
CA ALA A 150 -13.42 -30.52 11.39
C ALA A 150 -14.34 -31.37 10.51
N GLY A 151 -14.23 -32.69 10.63
CA GLY A 151 -15.07 -33.66 9.91
C GLY A 151 -14.32 -34.45 8.85
N THR A 152 -15.06 -35.05 7.93
CA THR A 152 -14.52 -36.05 6.99
C THR A 152 -13.66 -35.44 5.88
N ALA A 153 -13.79 -34.13 5.65
CA ALA A 153 -13.02 -33.42 4.63
C ALA A 153 -11.56 -33.17 5.03
N LEU A 154 -11.19 -33.37 6.30
CA LEU A 154 -9.81 -33.20 6.73
C LEU A 154 -8.88 -34.17 6.00
N ALA A 155 -7.84 -33.63 5.39
CA ALA A 155 -6.76 -34.41 4.85
C ALA A 155 -6.10 -35.26 5.95
N ARG A 156 -5.32 -36.26 5.52
CA ARG A 156 -4.52 -37.07 6.45
C ARG A 156 -3.57 -36.18 7.27
N GLY A 157 -2.96 -35.21 6.59
CA GLY A 157 -1.92 -34.31 7.08
C GLY A 157 -0.99 -33.92 5.93
N TYR A 158 0.11 -33.26 6.27
CA TYR A 158 1.17 -32.93 5.33
C TYR A 158 2.08 -34.14 5.08
N TRP A 159 2.38 -34.42 3.80
CA TRP A 159 3.25 -35.52 3.41
C TRP A 159 4.64 -35.36 4.03
N ASP A 160 5.11 -36.39 4.73
CA ASP A 160 6.42 -36.45 5.42
C ASP A 160 6.70 -35.28 6.39
N ARG A 161 5.65 -34.68 6.95
CA ARG A 161 5.76 -33.53 7.87
C ARG A 161 4.87 -33.75 9.11
N PRO A 162 5.15 -34.77 9.94
CA PRO A 162 4.31 -35.11 11.09
C PRO A 162 4.26 -34.00 12.16
N GLY A 163 5.36 -33.27 12.37
CA GLY A 163 5.39 -32.15 13.31
C GLY A 163 4.45 -31.01 12.90
N LEU A 164 4.54 -30.56 11.64
CA LEU A 164 3.63 -29.54 11.09
C LEU A 164 2.19 -30.03 11.06
N THR A 165 1.99 -31.32 10.76
CA THR A 165 0.67 -31.95 10.82
C THR A 165 0.10 -31.87 12.22
N ALA A 166 0.86 -32.19 13.27
CA ALA A 166 0.39 -32.12 14.65
C ALA A 166 0.14 -30.67 15.12
N GLU A 167 0.86 -29.69 14.57
CA GLU A 167 0.68 -28.27 14.86
C GLU A 167 -0.61 -27.71 14.27
N ARG A 168 -0.98 -28.14 13.06
CA ARG A 168 -2.18 -27.63 12.35
C ARG A 168 -3.41 -28.52 12.50
N PHE A 169 -3.26 -29.85 12.47
CA PHE A 169 -4.34 -30.83 12.66
C PHE A 169 -4.40 -31.27 14.13
N VAL A 170 -4.87 -30.37 14.97
CA VAL A 170 -4.94 -30.51 16.43
C VAL A 170 -6.10 -31.39 16.88
N ALA A 171 -6.09 -31.83 18.14
CA ALA A 171 -7.23 -32.54 18.74
C ALA A 171 -8.48 -31.64 18.78
N ASN A 172 -9.65 -32.20 18.48
CA ASN A 172 -10.91 -31.46 18.51
C ASN A 172 -11.62 -31.64 19.87
N PRO A 173 -11.65 -30.62 20.76
CA PRO A 173 -12.35 -30.72 22.04
C PRO A 173 -13.88 -30.70 21.91
N TYR A 174 -14.40 -30.37 20.72
CA TYR A 174 -15.84 -30.34 20.39
C TYR A 174 -16.29 -31.60 19.65
N GLY A 175 -15.39 -32.57 19.48
CA GLY A 175 -15.60 -33.81 18.75
C GLY A 175 -15.81 -35.03 19.63
N GLY A 176 -16.05 -36.16 18.97
CA GLY A 176 -15.93 -37.48 19.59
C GLY A 176 -14.46 -37.85 19.91
N PRO A 177 -14.24 -38.92 20.69
CA PRO A 177 -12.89 -39.37 21.03
C PRO A 177 -12.01 -39.61 19.80
N GLY A 178 -10.83 -38.97 19.75
CA GLY A 178 -9.86 -39.10 18.67
C GLY A 178 -10.12 -38.24 17.43
N GLU A 179 -11.19 -37.43 17.43
CA GLU A 179 -11.42 -36.49 16.34
C GLU A 179 -10.43 -35.32 16.35
N ARG A 180 -10.16 -34.80 15.15
CA ARG A 180 -9.22 -33.71 14.91
C ARG A 180 -9.94 -32.51 14.31
N MET A 181 -9.33 -31.33 14.49
CA MET A 181 -9.68 -30.10 13.80
C MET A 181 -8.43 -29.49 13.16
N TYR A 182 -8.59 -28.80 12.05
CA TYR A 182 -7.53 -28.12 11.32
C TYR A 182 -7.60 -26.61 11.60
N ARG A 183 -6.50 -26.06 12.11
CA ARG A 183 -6.27 -24.64 12.35
C ARG A 183 -5.90 -23.94 11.04
N THR A 184 -6.77 -23.08 10.52
CA THR A 184 -6.57 -22.49 9.18
C THR A 184 -5.62 -21.30 9.17
N GLY A 185 -5.49 -20.58 10.29
CA GLY A 185 -4.85 -19.26 10.33
C GLY A 185 -5.68 -18.15 9.68
N ASP A 186 -6.95 -18.39 9.34
CA ASP A 186 -7.87 -17.38 8.81
C ASP A 186 -8.73 -16.80 9.94
N LEU A 187 -8.93 -15.47 9.93
CA LEU A 187 -9.83 -14.75 10.81
C LEU A 187 -11.20 -14.62 10.14
N VAL A 188 -12.24 -15.02 10.86
CA VAL A 188 -13.62 -15.02 10.38
C VAL A 188 -14.58 -14.61 11.50
N ARG A 189 -15.84 -14.38 11.14
CA ARG A 189 -16.92 -14.08 12.08
C ARG A 189 -18.24 -14.64 11.58
N TRP A 190 -19.11 -15.10 12.49
CA TRP A 190 -20.50 -15.40 12.15
C TRP A 190 -21.34 -14.13 12.07
N ASN A 191 -22.08 -13.97 10.97
CA ASN A 191 -23.11 -12.94 10.85
C ASN A 191 -24.43 -13.40 11.51
N THR A 192 -25.42 -12.51 11.55
CA THR A 192 -26.74 -12.80 12.14
C THR A 192 -27.58 -13.78 11.33
N ALA A 193 -27.25 -14.02 10.06
CA ALA A 193 -27.89 -15.00 9.19
C ALA A 193 -27.32 -16.41 9.35
N GLY A 194 -26.28 -16.60 10.18
CA GLY A 194 -25.64 -17.90 10.37
C GLY A 194 -24.68 -18.25 9.24
N GLU A 195 -24.06 -17.26 8.61
CA GLU A 195 -23.07 -17.41 7.55
C GLU A 195 -21.70 -16.90 8.03
N LEU A 196 -20.63 -17.50 7.54
CA LEU A 196 -19.27 -17.07 7.86
C LEU A 196 -18.83 -15.91 6.97
N GLU A 197 -18.42 -14.81 7.58
CA GLU A 197 -17.73 -13.69 6.95
C GLU A 197 -16.23 -13.85 7.08
N TYR A 198 -15.51 -13.76 5.97
CA TYR A 198 -14.04 -13.77 5.98
C TYR A 198 -13.50 -12.37 6.30
N ILE A 199 -12.58 -12.27 7.27
CA ILE A 199 -11.99 -11.01 7.73
C ILE A 199 -10.54 -10.85 7.28
N GLY A 200 -9.70 -11.90 7.42
CA GLY A 200 -8.26 -11.79 7.17
C GLY A 200 -7.47 -13.02 7.60
N ARG A 201 -6.17 -12.86 7.87
CA ARG A 201 -5.29 -13.94 8.36
C ARG A 201 -4.61 -13.59 9.69
N ALA A 202 -4.34 -14.63 10.46
CA ALA A 202 -3.62 -14.60 11.73
C ALA A 202 -2.12 -14.97 11.61
N ASP A 203 -1.66 -15.61 10.51
CA ASP A 203 -0.28 -16.10 10.34
C ASP A 203 0.49 -15.48 9.14
N ASN A 204 1.71 -15.98 8.90
CA ASN A 204 2.66 -15.50 7.88
C ASN A 204 2.39 -15.99 6.44
N GLN A 205 1.24 -16.60 6.13
CA GLN A 205 0.87 -16.83 4.72
C GLN A 205 0.62 -15.46 4.05
N VAL A 206 1.40 -15.19 3.02
CA VAL A 206 1.46 -13.87 2.41
C VAL A 206 0.67 -13.81 1.11
N LYS A 207 -0.12 -12.75 0.97
CA LYS A 207 -0.61 -12.31 -0.33
C LYS A 207 0.43 -11.38 -0.93
N VAL A 208 1.13 -11.83 -1.96
CA VAL A 208 2.06 -10.98 -2.73
C VAL A 208 1.47 -10.84 -4.13
N ARG A 209 1.27 -9.60 -4.58
CA ARG A 209 0.77 -9.27 -5.93
C ARG A 209 -0.58 -9.94 -6.29
N GLY A 210 -1.47 -10.11 -5.31
CA GLY A 210 -2.80 -10.71 -5.52
C GLY A 210 -2.85 -12.24 -5.41
N PHE A 211 -1.73 -12.91 -5.19
CA PHE A 211 -1.67 -14.37 -5.12
C PHE A 211 -1.38 -14.85 -3.70
N ARG A 212 -2.07 -15.91 -3.28
CA ARG A 212 -1.76 -16.66 -2.06
C ARG A 212 -0.51 -17.48 -2.33
N ILE A 213 0.59 -17.14 -1.65
CA ILE A 213 1.87 -17.83 -1.85
C ILE A 213 2.18 -18.64 -0.60
N GLU A 214 2.23 -19.96 -0.75
CA GLU A 214 2.84 -20.85 0.23
C GLU A 214 4.35 -20.80 0.04
N LEU A 215 5.07 -20.10 0.92
CA LEU A 215 6.53 -19.99 0.81
C LEU A 215 7.21 -21.37 0.83
N GLY A 216 6.60 -22.37 1.49
CA GLY A 216 7.05 -23.76 1.49
C GLY A 216 6.99 -24.47 0.13
N GLU A 217 6.10 -24.06 -0.77
CA GLU A 217 6.03 -24.60 -2.15
C GLU A 217 7.25 -24.16 -2.95
N ILE A 218 7.65 -22.90 -2.79
CA ILE A 218 8.87 -22.34 -3.37
C ILE A 218 10.10 -23.01 -2.76
N GLU A 219 10.13 -23.22 -1.42
CA GLU A 219 11.19 -23.97 -0.74
C GLU A 219 11.32 -25.39 -1.33
N THR A 220 10.20 -26.07 -1.57
CA THR A 220 10.16 -27.43 -2.13
C THR A 220 10.67 -27.46 -3.57
N ALA A 221 10.19 -26.56 -4.42
CA ALA A 221 10.62 -26.44 -5.82
C ALA A 221 12.12 -26.13 -5.95
N LEU A 222 12.67 -25.36 -5.01
CA LEU A 222 14.10 -25.12 -4.90
C LEU A 222 14.86 -26.38 -4.50
N THR A 223 14.42 -27.10 -3.46
CA THR A 223 15.08 -28.35 -3.02
C THR A 223 14.92 -29.51 -4.00
N GLY A 224 14.00 -29.41 -4.96
CA GLY A 224 13.85 -30.37 -6.06
C GLY A 224 14.92 -30.25 -7.15
N GLN A 225 15.73 -29.18 -7.15
CA GLN A 225 16.84 -29.01 -8.08
C GLN A 225 18.07 -29.77 -7.58
N GLU A 226 18.74 -30.53 -8.44
CA GLU A 226 19.94 -31.34 -8.08
C GLU A 226 21.07 -30.50 -7.45
N SER A 227 21.09 -29.19 -7.69
CA SER A 227 22.10 -28.27 -7.17
C SER A 227 21.78 -27.69 -5.78
N VAL A 228 20.64 -28.00 -5.16
CA VAL A 228 20.18 -27.40 -3.89
C VAL A 228 19.98 -28.48 -2.82
N ALA A 229 20.69 -28.38 -1.70
CA ALA A 229 20.54 -29.26 -0.53
C ALA A 229 19.47 -28.79 0.46
N GLN A 230 19.35 -27.48 0.68
CA GLN A 230 18.38 -26.89 1.61
C GLN A 230 17.88 -25.56 1.05
N ALA A 231 16.63 -25.19 1.37
CA ALA A 231 16.09 -23.88 1.02
C ALA A 231 15.21 -23.31 2.15
N ALA A 232 15.19 -22.00 2.26
CA ALA A 232 14.26 -21.24 3.09
C ALA A 232 13.74 -20.04 2.28
N VAL A 233 12.44 -19.76 2.33
CA VAL A 233 11.83 -18.64 1.59
C VAL A 233 11.06 -17.75 2.57
N VAL A 234 11.25 -16.45 2.42
CA VAL A 234 10.62 -15.43 3.26
C VAL A 234 10.09 -14.29 2.41
N VAL A 235 9.06 -13.60 2.89
CA VAL A 235 8.74 -12.27 2.40
C VAL A 235 9.51 -11.27 3.23
N ARG A 236 10.34 -10.47 2.56
CA ARG A 236 11.04 -9.36 3.19
C ARG A 236 10.34 -8.07 2.85
N GLU A 237 10.38 -7.16 3.82
CA GLU A 237 10.01 -5.76 3.66
C GLU A 237 11.19 -4.94 4.19
N ASP A 238 12.31 -4.97 3.46
CA ASP A 238 13.51 -4.23 3.84
C ASP A 238 13.34 -2.72 3.62
N ARG A 239 12.31 -2.32 2.86
CA ARG A 239 11.82 -0.95 2.69
C ARG A 239 10.31 -0.95 2.95
N PRO A 240 9.76 -0.03 3.75
CA PRO A 240 8.34 -0.07 4.08
C PRO A 240 7.44 0.08 2.83
N GLY A 241 6.49 -0.83 2.67
CA GLY A 241 5.58 -0.94 1.52
C GLY A 241 6.08 -1.85 0.38
N ASP A 242 7.35 -2.26 0.38
CA ASP A 242 7.97 -3.08 -0.66
C ASP A 242 8.13 -4.53 -0.18
N ARG A 243 7.04 -5.30 -0.28
CA ARG A 243 7.01 -6.72 0.08
C ARG A 243 7.50 -7.60 -1.07
N ARG A 244 8.64 -8.27 -0.87
CA ARG A 244 9.31 -9.09 -1.89
C ARG A 244 9.59 -10.51 -1.41
N VAL A 245 9.38 -11.50 -2.28
CA VAL A 245 9.69 -12.91 -2.00
C VAL A 245 11.19 -13.15 -2.21
N VAL A 246 11.88 -13.59 -1.17
CA VAL A 246 13.33 -13.87 -1.18
C VAL A 246 13.57 -15.32 -0.80
N ALA A 247 14.41 -16.00 -1.60
CA ALA A 247 14.83 -17.37 -1.35
C ALA A 247 16.28 -17.44 -0.88
N TYR A 248 16.56 -18.37 0.02
CA TYR A 248 17.88 -18.69 0.55
C TYR A 248 18.15 -20.17 0.30
N VAL A 249 19.30 -20.50 -0.28
CA VAL A 249 19.62 -21.88 -0.70
C VAL A 249 21.00 -22.29 -0.21
N VAL A 250 21.15 -23.56 0.16
CA VAL A 250 22.45 -24.20 0.46
C VAL A 250 22.76 -25.17 -0.70
N PRO A 251 23.93 -25.10 -1.36
CA PRO A 251 24.26 -25.99 -2.47
C PRO A 251 24.37 -27.47 -2.05
N ALA A 252 24.03 -28.38 -2.97
CA ALA A 252 24.33 -29.80 -2.79
C ALA A 252 25.84 -30.08 -2.91
N SER A 253 26.34 -31.09 -2.18
CA SER A 253 27.77 -31.41 -2.15
C SER A 253 28.33 -31.68 -3.54
N GLY A 254 29.38 -30.95 -3.93
CA GLY A 254 30.02 -31.08 -5.25
C GLY A 254 29.28 -30.36 -6.39
N THR A 255 28.25 -29.56 -6.09
CA THR A 255 27.49 -28.78 -7.08
C THR A 255 27.63 -27.27 -6.84
N VAL A 256 27.25 -26.47 -7.84
CA VAL A 256 27.19 -25.01 -7.73
C VAL A 256 25.74 -24.56 -7.97
N ALA A 257 25.10 -24.02 -6.94
CA ALA A 257 23.78 -23.41 -7.05
C ALA A 257 23.91 -22.02 -7.70
N GLN A 258 23.55 -21.90 -8.98
CA GLN A 258 23.58 -20.63 -9.73
C GLN A 258 22.22 -19.89 -9.58
N PRO A 259 22.15 -18.74 -8.88
CA PRO A 259 20.88 -18.05 -8.59
C PRO A 259 20.01 -17.73 -9.82
N SER A 260 20.63 -17.32 -10.93
CA SER A 260 19.93 -16.99 -12.18
C SER A 260 19.37 -18.24 -12.88
N ALA A 261 20.08 -19.37 -12.82
CA ALA A 261 19.62 -20.64 -13.35
C ALA A 261 18.44 -21.17 -12.51
N LEU A 262 18.53 -21.10 -11.18
CA LEU A 262 17.46 -21.47 -10.27
C LEU A 262 16.20 -20.63 -10.50
N ARG A 263 16.33 -19.30 -10.65
CA ARG A 263 15.16 -18.44 -10.98
C ARG A 263 14.54 -18.81 -12.33
N ARG A 264 15.33 -19.09 -13.36
CA ARG A 264 14.80 -19.54 -14.67
C ARG A 264 14.10 -20.89 -14.57
N GLN A 265 14.66 -21.83 -13.82
CA GLN A 265 14.06 -23.15 -13.60
C GLN A 265 12.77 -23.05 -12.79
N LEU A 266 12.74 -22.21 -11.75
CA LEU A 266 11.52 -21.90 -11.01
C LEU A 266 10.48 -21.23 -11.91
N ALA A 267 10.85 -20.29 -12.78
CA ALA A 267 9.91 -19.66 -13.71
C ALA A 267 9.32 -20.64 -14.75
N GLN A 268 9.97 -21.79 -14.97
CA GLN A 268 9.44 -22.86 -15.81
C GLN A 268 8.45 -23.77 -15.06
N ALA A 269 8.55 -23.84 -13.73
CA ALA A 269 7.80 -24.76 -12.88
C ALA A 269 6.74 -24.07 -12.00
N LEU A 270 6.89 -22.78 -11.74
CA LEU A 270 6.05 -21.95 -10.87
C LEU A 270 5.54 -20.73 -11.64
N PRO A 271 4.36 -20.21 -11.27
CA PRO A 271 3.88 -18.92 -11.78
C PRO A 271 4.80 -17.74 -11.43
N ASP A 272 4.86 -16.71 -12.29
CA ASP A 272 5.77 -15.56 -12.17
C ASP A 272 5.73 -14.84 -10.81
N TYR A 273 4.57 -14.81 -10.16
CA TYR A 273 4.40 -14.17 -8.85
C TYR A 273 5.00 -14.99 -7.68
N MET A 274 5.21 -16.30 -7.87
CA MET A 274 5.89 -17.18 -6.91
C MET A 274 7.41 -17.21 -7.13
N VAL A 275 7.91 -16.72 -8.26
CA VAL A 275 9.34 -16.69 -8.54
C VAL A 275 10.01 -15.65 -7.62
N PRO A 276 10.95 -16.05 -6.75
CA PRO A 276 11.63 -15.10 -5.86
C PRO A 276 12.28 -13.95 -6.62
N SER A 277 12.18 -12.74 -6.07
CA SER A 277 12.86 -11.56 -6.61
C SER A 277 14.38 -11.64 -6.40
N ALA A 278 14.82 -12.41 -5.40
CA ALA A 278 16.23 -12.70 -5.12
C ALA A 278 16.41 -14.15 -4.63
N VAL A 279 17.55 -14.76 -4.99
CA VAL A 279 18.01 -16.06 -4.49
C VAL A 279 19.41 -15.88 -3.90
N VAL A 280 19.58 -16.18 -2.62
CA VAL A 280 20.81 -15.99 -1.85
C VAL A 280 21.43 -17.35 -1.54
N VAL A 281 22.69 -17.56 -1.90
CA VAL A 281 23.42 -18.80 -1.60
C VAL A 281 24.11 -18.67 -0.26
N LEU A 282 23.90 -19.65 0.63
CA LEU A 282 24.50 -19.72 1.97
C LEU A 282 25.29 -21.01 2.14
N ASP A 283 26.34 -20.97 2.97
CA ASP A 283 27.06 -22.18 3.39
C ASP A 283 26.19 -23.08 4.27
N ALA A 284 25.32 -22.48 5.10
CA ALA A 284 24.34 -23.16 5.93
C ALA A 284 23.16 -22.22 6.27
N LEU A 285 21.96 -22.78 6.49
CA LEU A 285 20.84 -22.01 7.04
C LEU A 285 21.07 -21.73 8.54
N PRO A 286 20.85 -20.48 9.02
CA PRO A 286 20.97 -20.16 10.43
C PRO A 286 19.90 -20.92 11.23
N LEU A 287 20.27 -21.45 12.38
CA LEU A 287 19.38 -22.23 13.25
C LEU A 287 19.22 -21.53 14.61
N THR A 288 18.01 -21.60 15.15
CA THR A 288 17.71 -21.25 16.55
C THR A 288 18.34 -22.27 17.50
N PRO A 289 18.46 -21.98 18.82
CA PRO A 289 18.91 -22.96 19.82
C PRO A 289 18.08 -24.26 19.85
N SER A 290 16.87 -24.24 19.31
CA SER A 290 15.98 -25.40 19.18
C SER A 290 16.22 -26.26 17.92
N GLY A 291 17.17 -25.87 17.06
CA GLY A 291 17.50 -26.57 15.82
C GLY A 291 16.58 -26.25 14.62
N LYS A 292 15.62 -25.33 14.76
CA LYS A 292 14.78 -24.83 13.64
C LYS A 292 15.47 -23.68 12.90
N VAL A 293 15.20 -23.52 11.60
CA VAL A 293 15.70 -22.39 10.78
C VAL A 293 15.26 -21.05 11.40
N ASP A 294 16.25 -20.23 11.75
CA ASP A 294 16.05 -18.88 12.25
C ASP A 294 15.86 -17.92 11.07
N ARG A 295 14.59 -17.75 10.66
CA ARG A 295 14.22 -16.86 9.55
C ARG A 295 14.54 -15.38 9.83
N ARG A 296 14.66 -14.98 11.10
CA ARG A 296 15.02 -13.60 11.47
C ARG A 296 16.52 -13.37 11.33
N ALA A 297 17.33 -14.41 11.50
CA ALA A 297 18.77 -14.38 11.29
C ALA A 297 19.20 -14.55 9.82
N LEU A 298 18.26 -14.72 8.88
CA LEU A 298 18.58 -14.81 7.45
C LEU A 298 19.13 -13.45 6.96
N PRO A 299 20.33 -13.44 6.33
CA PRO A 299 20.98 -12.20 5.93
C PRO A 299 20.13 -11.47 4.89
N ALA A 300 20.21 -10.15 4.83
CA ALA A 300 19.64 -9.44 3.68
C ALA A 300 20.33 -9.93 2.39
N PRO A 301 19.62 -10.07 1.26
CA PRO A 301 20.26 -10.38 -0.01
C PRO A 301 21.38 -9.39 -0.27
N ALA A 302 22.62 -9.88 -0.40
CA ALA A 302 23.70 -9.07 -0.90
C ALA A 302 23.32 -8.60 -2.31
N LEU A 303 23.56 -7.32 -2.61
CA LEU A 303 23.28 -6.71 -3.92
C LEU A 303 24.16 -7.31 -5.05
N ASP A 304 25.03 -8.27 -4.73
CA ASP A 304 26.05 -8.87 -5.59
C ASP A 304 25.70 -10.30 -6.02
N VAL A 305 24.85 -10.51 -7.03
CA VAL A 305 24.97 -11.66 -7.97
C VAL A 305 24.33 -11.32 -9.33
N SER A 306 25.17 -11.20 -10.37
CA SER A 306 24.78 -11.02 -11.78
C SER A 306 24.01 -12.19 -12.40
N PRO A 307 22.96 -11.92 -13.20
CA PRO A 307 22.47 -12.84 -14.23
C PRO A 307 23.11 -12.54 -15.59
N SER A 308 23.78 -13.54 -16.16
CA SER A 308 24.14 -13.60 -17.57
C SER A 308 22.87 -13.51 -18.44
N GLY A 309 22.71 -12.41 -19.17
CA GLY A 309 21.59 -12.20 -20.10
C GLY A 309 21.23 -10.73 -20.39
N HIS A 310 21.64 -9.80 -19.52
CA HIS A 310 21.40 -8.37 -19.74
C HIS A 310 22.32 -7.82 -20.84
N ALA A 311 21.77 -7.03 -21.76
CA ALA A 311 22.60 -6.23 -22.66
C ALA A 311 23.45 -5.29 -21.79
N ALA A 312 24.77 -5.50 -21.83
CA ALA A 312 25.70 -4.76 -21.00
C ALA A 312 25.70 -3.27 -21.37
N PRO A 313 25.94 -2.36 -20.41
CA PRO A 313 26.19 -0.96 -20.72
C PRO A 313 27.34 -0.85 -21.73
N ARG A 314 27.08 -0.12 -22.81
CA ARG A 314 27.99 0.14 -23.92
C ARG A 314 28.75 1.44 -23.70
N THR A 315 28.27 2.31 -22.83
CA THR A 315 28.86 3.61 -22.51
C THR A 315 28.98 3.83 -20.99
N PRO A 316 29.90 4.70 -20.52
CA PRO A 316 29.99 5.06 -19.10
C PRO A 316 28.68 5.65 -18.53
N GLN A 317 27.90 6.34 -19.36
CA GLN A 317 26.61 6.91 -18.97
C GLN A 317 25.55 5.82 -18.79
N GLU A 318 25.52 4.83 -19.68
CA GLU A 318 24.69 3.63 -19.52
C GLU A 318 25.07 2.86 -18.26
N GLU A 319 26.36 2.74 -17.94
CA GLU A 319 26.84 2.05 -16.74
C GLU A 319 26.38 2.73 -15.45
N ILE A 320 26.53 4.06 -15.38
CA ILE A 320 26.08 4.84 -14.23
C ILE A 320 24.54 4.76 -14.08
N LEU A 321 23.80 4.88 -15.18
CA LEU A 321 22.33 4.80 -15.14
C LEU A 321 21.83 3.39 -14.78
N CYS A 322 22.46 2.33 -15.27
CA CYS A 322 22.14 0.95 -14.86
C CYS A 322 22.33 0.79 -13.34
N GLY A 323 23.42 1.33 -12.78
CA GLY A 323 23.66 1.33 -11.33
C GLY A 323 22.59 2.11 -10.54
N ILE A 324 22.15 3.26 -11.05
CA ILE A 324 21.12 4.08 -10.41
C ILE A 324 19.74 3.42 -10.49
N PHE A 325 19.40 2.79 -11.63
CA PHE A 325 18.18 1.99 -11.78
C PHE A 325 18.17 0.84 -10.77
N ALA A 326 19.26 0.10 -10.69
CA ALA A 326 19.44 -1.01 -9.75
C ALA A 326 19.23 -0.57 -8.29
N GLU A 327 19.85 0.55 -7.89
CA GLU A 327 19.73 1.11 -6.53
C GLU A 327 18.28 1.48 -6.19
N VAL A 328 17.59 2.15 -7.11
CA VAL A 328 16.24 2.67 -6.92
C VAL A 328 15.22 1.55 -6.88
N LEU A 329 15.29 0.62 -7.84
CA LEU A 329 14.41 -0.54 -7.93
C LEU A 329 14.75 -1.61 -6.89
N GLY A 330 15.92 -1.52 -6.24
CA GLY A 330 16.35 -2.50 -5.23
C GLY A 330 16.69 -3.86 -5.84
N VAL A 331 17.19 -3.87 -7.08
CA VAL A 331 17.61 -5.06 -7.85
C VAL A 331 19.13 -5.05 -8.03
N GLY A 332 19.77 -6.20 -8.25
CA GLY A 332 21.24 -6.31 -8.28
C GLY A 332 21.90 -5.74 -9.54
N GLN A 333 21.35 -6.02 -10.73
CA GLN A 333 21.80 -5.46 -12.00
C GLN A 333 20.60 -5.15 -12.89
N VAL A 334 20.75 -4.13 -13.73
CA VAL A 334 19.78 -3.69 -14.74
C VAL A 334 20.51 -3.63 -16.07
N GLY A 335 19.94 -4.25 -17.10
CA GLY A 335 20.42 -4.16 -18.47
C GLY A 335 19.98 -2.87 -19.15
N VAL A 336 20.68 -2.49 -20.23
CA VAL A 336 20.38 -1.21 -20.89
C VAL A 336 18.97 -1.14 -21.50
N ASP A 337 18.40 -2.28 -21.84
CA ASP A 337 17.08 -2.39 -22.47
C ASP A 337 15.97 -2.80 -21.48
N ASP A 338 16.30 -2.96 -20.20
CA ASP A 338 15.30 -3.31 -19.19
C ASP A 338 14.43 -2.08 -18.88
N SER A 339 13.12 -2.25 -18.97
CA SER A 339 12.14 -1.22 -18.64
C SER A 339 12.06 -1.02 -17.13
N PHE A 340 12.19 0.24 -16.70
CA PHE A 340 12.04 0.66 -15.31
C PHE A 340 10.72 0.16 -14.69
N PHE A 341 9.64 0.18 -15.47
CA PHE A 341 8.31 -0.21 -15.00
C PHE A 341 8.10 -1.73 -14.99
N ASP A 342 8.74 -2.47 -15.90
CA ASP A 342 8.67 -3.94 -15.90
C ASP A 342 9.48 -4.56 -14.76
N LEU A 343 10.50 -3.85 -14.28
CA LEU A 343 11.27 -4.18 -13.08
C LEU A 343 10.58 -3.74 -11.78
N GLY A 344 9.33 -3.26 -11.83
CA GLY A 344 8.54 -2.88 -10.65
C GLY A 344 8.58 -1.40 -10.28
N GLY A 345 9.12 -0.54 -11.15
CA GLY A 345 9.11 0.92 -10.98
C GLY A 345 7.70 1.53 -11.05
N HIS A 346 7.48 2.61 -10.31
CA HIS A 346 6.26 3.43 -10.33
C HIS A 346 6.61 4.91 -10.13
N SER A 347 5.64 5.84 -10.19
CA SER A 347 5.91 7.30 -10.21
C SER A 347 6.76 7.82 -9.03
N LEU A 348 6.61 7.23 -7.84
CA LEU A 348 7.43 7.60 -6.68
C LEU A 348 8.88 7.11 -6.84
N LEU A 349 9.09 5.88 -7.31
CA LEU A 349 10.42 5.38 -7.65
C LEU A 349 11.01 6.16 -8.82
N ALA A 350 10.21 6.60 -9.80
CA ALA A 350 10.68 7.45 -10.89
C ALA A 350 11.16 8.83 -10.39
N THR A 351 10.50 9.39 -9.38
CA THR A 351 10.94 10.64 -8.73
C THR A 351 12.25 10.43 -7.98
N ARG A 352 12.38 9.31 -7.26
CA ARG A 352 13.63 8.90 -6.60
C ARG A 352 14.76 8.66 -7.62
N LEU A 353 14.44 8.04 -8.75
CA LEU A 353 15.35 7.82 -9.87
C LEU A 353 15.89 9.16 -10.39
N VAL A 354 15.01 10.09 -10.72
CA VAL A 354 15.39 11.44 -11.18
C VAL A 354 16.28 12.14 -10.15
N SER A 355 15.91 12.12 -8.87
CA SER A 355 16.73 12.74 -7.81
C SER A 355 18.11 12.09 -7.70
N ARG A 356 18.20 10.77 -7.90
CA ARG A 356 19.47 10.04 -7.82
C ARG A 356 20.36 10.32 -9.04
N VAL A 357 19.77 10.32 -10.24
CA VAL A 357 20.45 10.75 -11.48
C VAL A 357 21.01 12.15 -11.33
N ARG A 358 20.23 13.09 -10.80
CA ARG A 358 20.69 14.45 -10.50
C ARG A 358 21.91 14.46 -9.59
N SER A 359 21.88 13.69 -8.50
CA SER A 359 22.97 13.68 -7.52
C SER A 359 24.28 13.06 -8.04
N VAL A 360 24.21 12.16 -9.01
CA VAL A 360 25.36 11.37 -9.48
C VAL A 360 25.92 11.89 -10.80
N LEU A 361 25.05 12.29 -11.72
CA LEU A 361 25.41 12.73 -13.07
C LEU A 361 25.37 14.25 -13.26
N ASP A 362 24.92 15.01 -12.25
CA ASP A 362 24.78 16.47 -12.30
C ASP A 362 23.87 16.97 -13.44
N VAL A 363 22.88 16.14 -13.80
CA VAL A 363 21.89 16.39 -14.85
C VAL A 363 20.47 16.36 -14.30
N GLU A 364 19.65 17.32 -14.71
CA GLU A 364 18.23 17.39 -14.35
C GLU A 364 17.37 16.70 -15.42
N LEU A 365 16.81 15.54 -15.08
CA LEU A 365 15.80 14.85 -15.89
C LEU A 365 14.41 15.20 -15.39
N SER A 366 13.45 15.38 -16.31
CA SER A 366 12.04 15.43 -15.90
C SER A 366 11.55 14.01 -15.59
N VAL A 367 10.63 13.86 -14.63
CA VAL A 367 9.94 12.57 -14.41
C VAL A 367 9.25 12.11 -15.70
N ARG A 368 8.73 13.04 -16.50
CA ARG A 368 8.18 12.80 -17.83
C ARG A 368 9.18 12.09 -18.76
N ALA A 369 10.46 12.44 -18.72
CA ALA A 369 11.47 11.78 -19.54
C ALA A 369 11.63 10.29 -19.20
N VAL A 370 11.45 9.90 -17.93
CA VAL A 370 11.48 8.48 -17.51
C VAL A 370 10.27 7.72 -18.05
N PHE A 371 9.11 8.36 -18.16
CA PHE A 371 7.91 7.75 -18.76
C PHE A 371 8.02 7.61 -20.28
N GLU A 372 8.54 8.63 -20.97
CA GLU A 372 8.72 8.61 -22.43
C GLU A 372 9.87 7.70 -22.88
N ALA A 373 10.85 7.45 -22.00
CA ALA A 373 12.04 6.66 -22.27
C ALA A 373 12.34 5.72 -21.08
N PRO A 374 11.59 4.63 -20.91
CA PRO A 374 11.60 3.82 -19.68
C PRO A 374 12.83 2.91 -19.53
N THR A 375 13.72 2.83 -20.51
CA THR A 375 14.94 2.01 -20.46
C THR A 375 16.18 2.88 -20.34
N VAL A 376 17.28 2.34 -19.81
CA VAL A 376 18.55 3.07 -19.70
C VAL A 376 19.06 3.52 -21.08
N ALA A 377 18.99 2.65 -22.09
CA ALA A 377 19.37 2.97 -23.46
C ALA A 377 18.59 4.16 -24.02
N ALA A 378 17.28 4.25 -23.72
CA ALA A 378 16.43 5.34 -24.17
C ALA A 378 16.66 6.64 -23.36
N LEU A 379 16.90 6.51 -22.05
CA LEU A 379 17.16 7.66 -21.15
C LEU A 379 18.50 8.33 -21.44
N VAL A 380 19.52 7.57 -21.81
CA VAL A 380 20.83 8.12 -22.20
C VAL A 380 20.71 9.05 -23.40
N GLN A 381 19.83 8.74 -24.35
CA GLN A 381 19.56 9.61 -25.51
C GLN A 381 18.89 10.95 -25.12
N ARG A 382 18.32 11.04 -23.91
CA ARG A 382 17.71 12.27 -23.38
C ARG A 382 18.68 13.11 -22.54
N LEU A 383 19.81 12.54 -22.10
CA LEU A 383 20.82 13.23 -21.29
C LEU A 383 21.45 14.47 -21.96
N PRO A 384 21.76 14.49 -23.27
CA PRO A 384 22.31 15.68 -23.93
C PRO A 384 21.37 16.90 -23.91
N ASN A 385 20.07 16.66 -23.72
CA ASN A 385 19.04 17.70 -23.60
C ASN A 385 18.59 17.90 -22.14
N ALA A 386 19.24 17.26 -21.17
CA ALA A 386 18.96 17.44 -19.75
C ALA A 386 19.52 18.78 -19.26
N GLY A 387 18.80 19.44 -18.35
CA GLY A 387 19.26 20.71 -17.77
C GLY A 387 20.43 20.50 -16.80
N ILE A 388 21.14 21.58 -16.44
CA ILE A 388 22.12 21.57 -15.35
C ILE A 388 21.40 21.21 -14.04
N ALA A 389 21.95 20.29 -13.25
CA ALA A 389 21.35 19.88 -11.97
C ALA A 389 21.12 21.06 -11.02
N ARG A 390 19.99 21.02 -10.31
CA ARG A 390 19.71 21.94 -9.21
C ARG A 390 20.75 21.75 -8.10
N LYS A 391 21.18 22.86 -7.48
CA LYS A 391 22.07 22.85 -6.30
C LYS A 391 21.52 21.89 -5.24
N ALA A 392 22.36 21.04 -4.67
CA ALA A 392 21.95 20.10 -3.64
C ALA A 392 21.59 20.81 -2.32
N LEU A 393 20.54 20.34 -1.64
CA LEU A 393 20.19 20.79 -0.30
C LEU A 393 21.26 20.33 0.70
N ARG A 394 21.77 21.27 1.49
CA ARG A 394 22.77 21.06 2.55
C ARG A 394 22.42 21.97 3.73
N ALA A 395 22.92 21.61 4.91
CA ALA A 395 22.81 22.48 6.08
C ALA A 395 23.45 23.84 5.77
N ALA A 396 22.80 24.93 6.17
CA ALA A 396 23.36 26.25 6.00
C ALA A 396 24.58 26.42 6.90
N VAL A 397 25.67 26.99 6.37
CA VAL A 397 26.91 27.22 7.13
C VAL A 397 26.66 28.24 8.25
N GLU A 398 25.85 29.26 7.98
CA GLU A 398 25.38 30.24 8.95
C GLU A 398 23.86 30.40 8.79
N ARG A 399 23.12 30.25 9.91
CA ARG A 399 21.68 30.50 9.96
C ARG A 399 21.42 31.89 10.59
N PRO A 400 20.56 32.72 10.00
CA PRO A 400 20.12 33.94 10.65
C PRO A 400 19.27 33.59 11.89
N GLU A 401 19.26 34.47 12.89
CA GLU A 401 18.43 34.32 14.10
C GLU A 401 16.95 34.13 13.76
N THR A 402 16.47 34.84 12.73
CA THR A 402 15.15 34.63 12.13
C THR A 402 15.29 34.40 10.64
N ALA A 403 14.83 33.24 10.15
CA ALA A 403 14.88 32.89 8.74
C ALA A 403 13.65 33.45 7.99
N PRO A 404 13.72 33.68 6.68
CA PRO A 404 12.53 33.96 5.90
C PRO A 404 11.62 32.72 5.85
N LEU A 405 10.34 32.88 5.47
CA LEU A 405 9.43 31.75 5.23
C LEU A 405 9.72 31.09 3.88
N SER A 406 9.49 29.78 3.78
CA SER A 406 9.37 29.10 2.50
C SER A 406 8.15 29.63 1.74
N PHE A 407 8.09 29.43 0.42
CA PHE A 407 6.94 29.90 -0.37
C PHE A 407 5.62 29.25 0.10
N SER A 408 5.65 27.97 0.50
CA SER A 408 4.49 27.27 1.07
C SER A 408 4.06 27.86 2.42
N GLN A 409 5.01 28.13 3.30
CA GLN A 409 4.72 28.77 4.58
C GLN A 409 4.16 30.19 4.40
N ARG A 410 4.72 30.97 3.45
CA ARG A 410 4.28 32.35 3.17
C ARG A 410 2.81 32.39 2.76
N ARG A 411 2.35 31.45 1.92
CA ARG A 411 0.93 31.31 1.56
C ARG A 411 0.06 31.09 2.79
N LEU A 412 0.42 30.13 3.65
CA LEU A 412 -0.38 29.79 4.83
C LEU A 412 -0.40 30.93 5.85
N TRP A 413 0.74 31.60 6.05
CA TRP A 413 0.82 32.79 6.90
C TRP A 413 -0.05 33.94 6.37
N PHE A 414 -0.05 34.18 5.04
CA PHE A 414 -0.90 35.19 4.42
C PHE A 414 -2.39 34.89 4.64
N LEU A 415 -2.82 33.64 4.41
CA LEU A 415 -4.20 33.23 4.65
C LEU A 415 -4.58 33.41 6.12
N HIS A 416 -3.69 33.01 7.04
CA HIS A 416 -3.88 33.22 8.46
C HIS A 416 -4.02 34.71 8.84
N ARG A 417 -3.25 35.62 8.22
CA ARG A 417 -3.38 37.06 8.45
C ARG A 417 -4.66 37.65 7.85
N LEU A 418 -5.09 37.14 6.70
CA LEU A 418 -6.29 37.60 6.01
C LEU A 418 -7.56 37.18 6.75
N GLU A 419 -7.59 35.94 7.27
CA GLU A 419 -8.78 35.31 7.84
C GLU A 419 -8.81 35.33 9.37
N GLY A 420 -7.64 35.50 10.00
CA GLY A 420 -7.44 35.35 11.43
C GLY A 420 -7.20 33.89 11.86
N PRO A 421 -6.94 33.65 13.16
CA PRO A 421 -6.81 32.32 13.72
C PRO A 421 -8.06 31.46 13.46
N SER A 422 -7.87 30.30 12.83
CA SER A 422 -8.93 29.34 12.55
C SER A 422 -8.36 27.92 12.46
N ALA A 423 -9.23 26.92 12.51
CA ALA A 423 -8.85 25.50 12.37
C ALA A 423 -8.79 25.01 10.91
N THR A 424 -8.97 25.89 9.92
CA THR A 424 -9.01 25.52 8.49
C THR A 424 -7.79 24.73 8.04
N TYR A 425 -6.63 25.00 8.64
CA TYR A 425 -5.35 24.35 8.33
C TYR A 425 -4.78 23.56 9.51
N ASN A 426 -5.64 23.12 10.44
CA ASN A 426 -5.25 22.15 11.47
C ASN A 426 -5.16 20.75 10.87
N MET A 427 -4.20 19.97 11.36
CA MET A 427 -4.01 18.57 11.04
C MET A 427 -4.10 17.74 12.33
N PRO A 428 -5.32 17.35 12.75
CA PRO A 428 -5.52 16.51 13.93
C PRO A 428 -5.18 15.04 13.63
N MET A 429 -4.43 14.41 14.53
CA MET A 429 -4.14 12.98 14.53
C MET A 429 -4.54 12.40 15.89
N ALA A 430 -5.54 11.50 15.89
CA ALA A 430 -6.02 10.82 17.09
C ALA A 430 -5.59 9.36 17.10
N ILE A 431 -5.05 8.90 18.23
CA ILE A 431 -4.53 7.54 18.42
C ILE A 431 -5.17 6.96 19.68
N ARG A 432 -5.91 5.87 19.55
CA ARG A 432 -6.42 5.11 20.71
C ARG A 432 -5.33 4.19 21.26
N LEU A 433 -5.12 4.25 22.57
CA LEU A 433 -4.10 3.51 23.30
C LEU A 433 -4.77 2.62 24.35
N THR A 434 -4.52 1.31 24.25
CA THR A 434 -5.04 0.30 25.18
C THR A 434 -3.89 -0.31 25.97
N GLY A 435 -4.02 -0.35 27.30
CA GLY A 435 -3.02 -0.83 28.25
C GLY A 435 -2.59 0.22 29.27
N GLU A 436 -1.64 -0.16 30.13
CA GLU A 436 -1.03 0.77 31.08
C GLU A 436 -0.19 1.80 30.31
N LEU A 437 -0.38 3.09 30.64
CA LEU A 437 0.30 4.20 29.98
C LEU A 437 1.14 4.97 31.00
N ASP A 438 2.46 4.93 30.84
CA ASP A 438 3.38 5.83 31.55
C ASP A 438 3.28 7.25 30.97
N ARG A 439 2.59 8.14 31.68
CA ARG A 439 2.36 9.52 31.24
C ARG A 439 3.61 10.38 31.30
N ALA A 440 4.53 10.10 32.23
CA ALA A 440 5.79 10.84 32.34
C ALA A 440 6.70 10.48 31.17
N ALA A 441 6.82 9.20 30.84
CA ALA A 441 7.56 8.75 29.67
C ALA A 441 6.98 9.30 28.36
N LEU A 442 5.65 9.41 28.26
CA LEU A 442 5.00 10.03 27.09
C LEU A 442 5.34 11.51 26.96
N HIS A 443 5.25 12.28 28.05
CA HIS A 443 5.63 13.69 28.07
C HIS A 443 7.10 13.90 27.68
N ASP A 444 8.01 13.10 28.25
CA ASP A 444 9.44 13.20 27.98
C ASP A 444 9.75 12.80 26.52
N GLY A 445 9.09 11.76 26.02
CA GLY A 445 9.23 11.32 24.63
C GLY A 445 8.75 12.38 23.64
N LEU A 446 7.64 13.08 23.93
CA LEU A 446 7.18 14.21 23.12
C LEU A 446 8.19 15.37 23.15
N THR A 447 8.80 15.64 24.30
CA THR A 447 9.86 16.65 24.43
C THR A 447 11.09 16.32 23.58
N ASP A 448 11.47 15.04 23.50
CA ASP A 448 12.57 14.58 22.62
C ASP A 448 12.25 14.78 21.14
N VAL A 449 11.01 14.50 20.74
CA VAL A 449 10.53 14.71 19.36
C VAL A 449 10.52 16.20 19.01
N LEU A 450 10.04 17.06 19.92
CA LEU A 450 10.11 18.52 19.78
C LEU A 450 11.55 19.02 19.64
N ALA A 451 12.49 18.43 20.39
CA ALA A 451 13.91 18.78 20.30
C ALA A 451 14.52 18.42 18.94
N ARG A 452 14.18 17.22 18.43
CA ARG A 452 14.66 16.69 17.14
C ARG A 452 14.17 17.48 15.93
N HIS A 453 12.90 17.89 15.93
CA HIS A 453 12.25 18.52 14.78
C HIS A 453 12.02 20.01 15.02
N GLU A 454 12.89 20.86 14.48
CA GLU A 454 12.81 22.32 14.66
C GLU A 454 11.46 22.91 14.24
N SER A 455 10.83 22.35 13.21
CA SER A 455 9.51 22.79 12.72
C SER A 455 8.44 22.77 13.80
N LEU A 456 8.48 21.83 14.75
CA LEU A 456 7.47 21.71 15.82
C LEU A 456 7.62 22.80 16.90
N ARG A 457 8.79 23.44 16.97
CA ARG A 457 9.13 24.54 17.89
C ARG A 457 9.41 25.86 17.17
N THR A 458 8.83 26.03 15.98
CA THR A 458 8.99 27.25 15.18
C THR A 458 7.72 28.09 15.23
N VAL A 459 7.86 29.37 15.57
CA VAL A 459 6.80 30.38 15.48
C VAL A 459 7.04 31.32 14.30
N PHE A 460 6.01 32.03 13.87
CA PHE A 460 5.97 32.82 12.62
C PHE A 460 5.65 34.30 12.84
N PRO A 461 6.49 35.05 13.59
CA PRO A 461 6.25 36.45 13.86
C PRO A 461 6.41 37.32 12.60
N GLU A 462 5.78 38.49 12.63
CA GLU A 462 6.03 39.57 11.69
C GLU A 462 7.13 40.48 12.25
N VAL A 463 8.21 40.65 11.50
CA VAL A 463 9.33 41.55 11.84
C VAL A 463 9.45 42.58 10.71
N ASP A 464 9.27 43.85 11.04
CA ASP A 464 9.31 44.98 10.08
C ASP A 464 8.39 44.79 8.86
N GLY A 465 7.18 44.25 9.07
CA GLY A 465 6.22 43.99 7.99
C GLY A 465 6.49 42.71 7.20
N VAL A 466 7.49 41.92 7.58
CA VAL A 466 7.89 40.69 6.87
C VAL A 466 7.74 39.47 7.79
N PRO A 467 7.05 38.41 7.36
CA PRO A 467 6.97 37.19 8.15
C PRO A 467 8.33 36.49 8.21
N ARG A 468 8.66 35.96 9.38
CA ARG A 468 9.90 35.21 9.63
C ARG A 468 9.64 33.91 10.36
N GLN A 469 10.50 32.91 10.17
CA GLN A 469 10.60 31.72 11.00
C GLN A 469 11.49 32.05 12.20
N LYS A 470 10.98 31.84 13.41
CA LYS A 470 11.77 31.90 14.64
C LYS A 470 11.72 30.55 15.32
N VAL A 471 12.84 29.83 15.27
CA VAL A 471 12.98 28.53 15.95
C VAL A 471 13.28 28.80 17.42
N LEU A 472 12.39 28.39 18.31
CA LEU A 472 12.55 28.55 19.76
C LEU A 472 13.49 27.47 20.30
N SER A 473 14.23 27.74 21.38
CA SER A 473 14.95 26.67 22.10
C SER A 473 13.95 25.67 22.70
N VAL A 474 14.40 24.44 22.98
CA VAL A 474 13.54 23.40 23.58
C VAL A 474 12.96 23.87 24.92
N SER A 475 13.75 24.59 25.71
CA SER A 475 13.33 25.16 26.99
C SER A 475 12.32 26.30 26.88
N GLU A 476 12.39 27.11 25.81
CA GLU A 476 11.42 28.19 25.57
C GLU A 476 10.10 27.66 25.01
N ALA A 477 10.16 26.61 24.18
CA ALA A 477 8.99 26.00 23.59
C ALA A 477 8.17 25.25 24.64
N GLY A 478 8.76 24.22 25.26
CA GLY A 478 8.06 23.29 26.17
C GLY A 478 6.91 22.53 25.47
N VAL A 479 6.80 21.22 25.68
CA VAL A 479 5.59 20.51 25.26
C VAL A 479 4.62 20.48 26.42
N GLU A 480 3.44 21.07 26.26
CA GLU A 480 2.35 20.87 27.20
C GLU A 480 1.53 19.62 26.82
N LEU A 481 1.49 18.64 27.72
CA LEU A 481 0.61 17.48 27.61
C LEU A 481 -0.64 17.68 28.47
N SER A 482 -1.73 18.12 27.84
CA SER A 482 -3.01 18.29 28.54
C SER A 482 -3.65 16.92 28.80
N VAL A 483 -3.95 16.60 30.06
CA VAL A 483 -4.57 15.32 30.45
C VAL A 483 -6.01 15.56 30.89
N VAL A 484 -6.97 15.02 30.13
CA VAL A 484 -8.39 15.31 30.33
C VAL A 484 -9.16 14.00 30.53
N PRO A 485 -9.72 13.76 31.73
CA PRO A 485 -10.68 12.66 31.92
C PRO A 485 -11.92 12.87 31.05
N THR A 486 -12.39 11.81 30.39
CA THR A 486 -13.62 11.85 29.58
C THR A 486 -14.29 10.47 29.54
N THR A 487 -15.44 10.38 28.88
CA THR A 487 -16.17 9.13 28.65
C THR A 487 -16.20 8.80 27.16
N GLU A 488 -16.51 7.55 26.82
CA GLU A 488 -16.69 7.15 25.41
C GLU A 488 -17.81 7.97 24.73
N GLU A 489 -18.85 8.34 25.47
CA GLU A 489 -19.98 9.15 24.97
C GLU A 489 -19.58 10.60 24.64
N GLU A 490 -18.68 11.19 25.43
CA GLU A 490 -18.21 12.56 25.24
C GLU A 490 -17.05 12.67 24.25
N LEU A 491 -16.34 11.56 23.98
CA LEU A 491 -15.08 11.56 23.24
C LEU A 491 -15.20 12.26 21.89
N ALA A 492 -16.24 11.96 21.10
CA ALA A 492 -16.40 12.55 19.77
C ALA A 492 -16.49 14.09 19.81
N ALA A 493 -17.24 14.64 20.78
CA ALA A 493 -17.34 16.08 20.97
C ALA A 493 -16.01 16.69 21.42
N ARG A 494 -15.30 16.02 22.34
CA ARG A 494 -13.97 16.46 22.81
C ARG A 494 -12.92 16.46 21.71
N LEU A 495 -12.94 15.46 20.82
CA LEU A 495 -12.06 15.40 19.65
C LEU A 495 -12.36 16.54 18.67
N ALA A 496 -13.63 16.84 18.44
CA ALA A 496 -14.04 17.97 17.60
C ALA A 496 -13.59 19.31 18.17
N ASP A 497 -13.81 19.54 19.47
CA ASP A 497 -13.38 20.78 20.17
C ASP A 497 -11.86 20.97 20.09
N ALA A 498 -11.08 19.93 20.40
CA ALA A 498 -9.62 19.98 20.33
C ALA A 498 -9.11 20.29 18.92
N SER A 499 -9.79 19.76 17.90
CA SER A 499 -9.44 19.97 16.49
C SER A 499 -9.84 21.36 15.97
N ALA A 500 -10.87 21.97 16.55
CA ALA A 500 -11.48 23.22 16.08
C ALA A 500 -10.84 24.50 16.64
N GLU A 501 -10.05 24.41 17.71
CA GLU A 501 -9.31 25.55 18.25
C GLU A 501 -8.20 25.97 17.27
N GLY A 502 -8.12 27.26 16.93
CA GLY A 502 -7.10 27.82 16.03
C GLY A 502 -5.75 28.06 16.72
N PHE A 503 -4.70 28.26 15.94
CA PHE A 503 -3.38 28.68 16.44
C PHE A 503 -3.14 30.16 16.11
N ASP A 504 -2.59 30.94 17.04
CA ASP A 504 -1.91 32.19 16.74
C ASP A 504 -0.47 31.91 16.29
N LEU A 505 -0.25 31.91 14.97
CA LEU A 505 1.05 31.51 14.41
C LEU A 505 2.22 32.39 14.85
N ALA A 506 1.98 33.59 15.37
CA ALA A 506 3.05 34.46 15.85
C ALA A 506 3.61 34.03 17.21
N ASN A 507 2.79 33.39 18.05
CA ASN A 507 3.09 33.16 19.47
C ASN A 507 2.90 31.70 19.90
N ASP A 508 1.96 30.98 19.31
CA ASP A 508 1.66 29.60 19.68
C ASP A 508 2.62 28.63 18.99
N LEU A 509 3.01 27.60 19.74
CA LEU A 509 3.61 26.44 19.11
C LEU A 509 2.60 25.80 18.14
N PRO A 510 3.02 25.42 16.94
CA PRO A 510 2.15 24.82 15.92
C PRO A 510 1.86 23.34 16.21
N LEU A 511 1.83 22.96 17.49
CA LEU A 511 1.56 21.63 18.02
C LEU A 511 0.82 21.77 19.37
N ARG A 512 -0.33 21.13 19.48
CA ARG A 512 -1.05 20.90 20.75
C ARG A 512 -1.21 19.41 20.99
N VAL A 513 -1.02 18.97 22.23
CA VAL A 513 -1.10 17.55 22.60
C VAL A 513 -2.07 17.35 23.76
N THR A 514 -3.09 16.52 23.54
CA THR A 514 -4.11 16.20 24.55
C THR A 514 -4.24 14.69 24.71
N LEU A 515 -4.18 14.21 25.94
CA LEU A 515 -4.46 12.84 26.31
C LEU A 515 -5.83 12.76 26.99
N PHE A 516 -6.80 12.20 26.29
CA PHE A 516 -8.10 11.86 26.85
C PHE A 516 -8.02 10.53 27.60
N VAL A 517 -8.44 10.51 28.86
CA VAL A 517 -8.42 9.32 29.72
C VAL A 517 -9.84 8.79 29.86
N LEU A 518 -10.11 7.61 29.28
CA LEU A 518 -11.43 6.97 29.35
C LEU A 518 -11.50 5.98 30.53
N SER A 519 -10.40 5.30 30.82
CA SER A 519 -10.23 4.42 31.97
C SER A 519 -8.75 4.31 32.35
N PRO A 520 -8.37 3.59 33.41
CA PRO A 520 -6.96 3.35 33.73
C PRO A 520 -6.15 2.68 32.61
N THR A 521 -6.81 1.98 31.67
CA THR A 521 -6.16 1.25 30.58
C THR A 521 -6.63 1.68 29.19
N GLU A 522 -7.49 2.70 29.08
CA GLU A 522 -8.02 3.17 27.80
C GLU A 522 -7.83 4.68 27.69
N HIS A 523 -7.10 5.09 26.67
CA HIS A 523 -6.73 6.47 26.43
C HIS A 523 -6.85 6.84 24.95
N VAL A 524 -7.04 8.11 24.64
CA VAL A 524 -6.93 8.64 23.27
C VAL A 524 -5.96 9.82 23.28
N LEU A 525 -4.82 9.66 22.62
CA LEU A 525 -3.83 10.70 22.42
C LEU A 525 -4.14 11.46 21.13
N VAL A 526 -4.26 12.78 21.22
CA VAL A 526 -4.51 13.67 20.08
C VAL A 526 -3.34 14.63 19.93
N LEU A 527 -2.76 14.65 18.73
CA LEU A 527 -1.78 15.65 18.32
C LEU A 527 -2.44 16.52 17.25
N VAL A 528 -2.58 17.81 17.51
CA VAL A 528 -3.07 18.77 16.53
C VAL A 528 -1.90 19.62 16.08
N LEU A 529 -1.54 19.52 14.80
CA LEU A 529 -0.48 20.32 14.20
C LEU A 529 -1.09 21.40 13.30
N HIS A 530 -0.41 22.53 13.13
CA HIS A 530 -0.75 23.45 12.04
C HIS A 530 -0.01 23.07 10.75
N HIS A 531 -0.71 23.06 9.61
CA HIS A 531 -0.17 22.65 8.30
C HIS A 531 1.04 23.48 7.82
N ILE A 532 1.32 24.62 8.47
CA ILE A 532 2.53 25.43 8.21
C ILE A 532 3.83 24.74 8.62
N THR A 533 3.76 23.69 9.45
CA THR A 533 4.93 23.00 10.02
C THR A 533 5.03 21.52 9.68
N GLY A 534 3.99 20.97 9.05
CA GLY A 534 3.95 19.60 8.59
C GLY A 534 2.91 19.41 7.50
N ASP A 535 3.05 18.31 6.79
CA ASP A 535 2.15 17.86 5.73
C ASP A 535 1.88 16.35 5.90
N GLY A 536 1.17 15.74 4.94
CA GLY A 536 0.90 14.31 4.96
C GLY A 536 2.16 13.43 4.99
N TRP A 537 3.29 13.89 4.44
CA TRP A 537 4.56 13.15 4.50
C TRP A 537 5.17 13.20 5.89
N SER A 538 4.99 14.33 6.57
CA SER A 538 5.53 14.62 7.90
C SER A 538 4.88 13.80 9.02
N LEU A 539 3.63 13.33 8.82
CA LEU A 539 2.89 12.56 9.84
C LEU A 539 3.53 11.20 10.16
N ARG A 540 4.05 10.51 9.14
CA ARG A 540 4.70 9.21 9.32
C ARG A 540 5.97 9.27 10.19
N PRO A 541 7.00 10.09 9.87
CA PRO A 541 8.18 10.20 10.73
C PRO A 541 7.83 10.73 12.11
N LEU A 542 6.84 11.63 12.24
CA LEU A 542 6.35 12.07 13.55
C LEU A 542 5.83 10.91 14.40
N SER A 543 4.91 10.11 13.86
CA SER A 543 4.34 8.96 14.58
C SER A 543 5.38 7.92 14.99
N ARG A 544 6.36 7.64 14.11
CA ARG A 544 7.48 6.75 14.40
C ARG A 544 8.33 7.30 15.55
N ASP A 545 8.75 8.55 15.45
CA ASP A 545 9.68 9.15 16.41
C ASP A 545 9.01 9.28 17.80
N VAL A 546 7.70 9.57 17.86
CA VAL A 546 6.93 9.54 19.13
C VAL A 546 6.93 8.14 19.75
N GLY A 547 6.70 7.09 18.96
CA GLY A 547 6.73 5.71 19.44
C GLY A 547 8.11 5.26 19.93
N GLU A 548 9.16 5.57 19.17
CA GLU A 548 10.55 5.27 19.53
C GLU A 548 10.99 6.01 20.80
N ALA A 549 10.65 7.30 20.92
CA ALA A 549 10.97 8.10 22.10
C ALA A 549 10.22 7.62 23.34
N TYR A 550 8.94 7.29 23.20
CA TYR A 550 8.14 6.73 24.29
C TYR A 550 8.75 5.42 24.81
N ALA A 551 9.07 4.48 23.92
CA ALA A 551 9.67 3.21 24.31
C ALA A 551 11.02 3.39 25.03
N ALA A 552 11.86 4.30 24.54
CA ALA A 552 13.14 4.62 25.20
C ALA A 552 12.94 5.20 26.60
N ARG A 553 11.97 6.10 26.77
CA ARG A 553 11.68 6.76 28.06
C ARG A 553 11.06 5.83 29.09
N VAL A 554 10.23 4.88 28.67
CA VAL A 554 9.74 3.79 29.54
C VAL A 554 10.90 2.97 30.10
N GLU A 555 11.96 2.77 29.31
CA GLU A 555 13.20 2.09 29.75
C GLU A 555 14.14 3.01 30.57
N GLY A 556 13.77 4.27 30.81
CA GLY A 556 14.56 5.22 31.59
C GLY A 556 15.77 5.80 30.84
N ARG A 557 15.80 5.72 29.50
CA ARG A 557 16.88 6.25 28.65
C ARG A 557 16.37 7.28 27.64
N ALA A 558 17.29 8.08 27.11
CA ALA A 558 16.98 8.96 25.98
C ALA A 558 16.90 8.13 24.67
N PRO A 559 16.12 8.59 23.67
CA PRO A 559 16.10 7.96 22.35
C PRO A 559 17.46 8.10 21.65
N GLU A 560 17.85 7.04 20.94
CA GLU A 560 19.08 6.98 20.15
C GLU A 560 18.73 7.03 18.67
N TRP A 561 18.92 8.19 18.05
CA TRP A 561 18.66 8.40 16.63
C TRP A 561 19.75 9.24 15.98
N PRO A 562 20.05 9.00 14.68
CA PRO A 562 21.00 9.83 13.96
C PRO A 562 20.49 11.26 13.85
N GLU A 563 21.40 12.23 13.92
CA GLU A 563 21.09 13.64 13.70
C GLU A 563 20.52 13.85 12.29
N LEU A 564 19.54 14.74 12.18
CA LEU A 564 18.96 15.09 10.88
C LEU A 564 20.00 15.90 10.09
N PRO A 565 20.36 15.51 8.85
CA PRO A 565 21.42 16.17 8.10
C PRO A 565 21.06 17.60 7.68
N VAL A 566 19.77 17.94 7.69
CA VAL A 566 19.20 19.27 7.44
C VAL A 566 17.92 19.44 8.25
N GLN A 567 17.59 20.70 8.54
CA GLN A 567 16.32 21.14 9.13
C GLN A 567 15.50 21.96 8.12
N TYR A 568 14.23 22.23 8.43
CA TYR A 568 13.34 22.95 7.49
C TYR A 568 13.82 24.38 7.18
N VAL A 569 14.51 25.03 8.13
CA VAL A 569 15.15 26.33 7.90
C VAL A 569 16.21 26.23 6.80
N ASP A 570 17.01 25.16 6.75
CA ASP A 570 18.00 24.96 5.69
C ASP A 570 17.33 24.78 4.32
N TYR A 571 16.22 24.03 4.27
CA TYR A 571 15.40 23.92 3.06
C TYR A 571 14.92 25.28 2.58
N THR A 572 14.50 26.14 3.50
CA THR A 572 13.99 27.46 3.15
C THR A 572 15.07 28.35 2.57
N LEU A 573 16.25 28.39 3.18
CA LEU A 573 17.39 29.17 2.69
C LEU A 573 17.87 28.65 1.33
N TRP A 574 17.97 27.32 1.20
CA TRP A 574 18.32 26.66 -0.06
C TRP A 574 17.30 26.93 -1.17
N GLN A 575 16.00 26.91 -0.87
CA GLN A 575 14.94 27.17 -1.86
C GLN A 575 15.08 28.58 -2.43
N GLN A 576 15.37 29.58 -1.60
CA GLN A 576 15.55 30.95 -2.07
C GLN A 576 16.80 31.11 -2.94
N GLU A 577 17.92 30.52 -2.51
CA GLU A 577 19.15 30.54 -3.30
C GLU A 577 18.95 29.87 -4.67
N LEU A 578 18.29 28.70 -4.68
CA LEU A 578 18.04 27.94 -5.90
C LEU A 578 17.15 28.68 -6.89
N LEU A 579 16.09 29.31 -6.38
CA LEU A 579 15.10 29.98 -7.20
C LEU A 579 15.61 31.33 -7.74
N GLY A 580 16.49 31.99 -6.99
CA GLY A 580 17.01 33.31 -7.32
C GLY A 580 15.99 34.42 -7.11
N ALA A 581 16.30 35.62 -7.60
CA ALA A 581 15.47 36.80 -7.39
C ALA A 581 14.42 36.97 -8.49
N GLU A 582 13.23 37.47 -8.13
CA GLU A 582 12.11 37.70 -9.06
C GLU A 582 12.36 38.87 -10.04
N ASP A 583 13.26 39.78 -9.69
CA ASP A 583 13.68 40.91 -10.54
C ASP A 583 14.82 40.57 -11.50
N ASP A 584 15.43 39.39 -11.36
CA ASP A 584 16.40 38.84 -12.32
C ASP A 584 15.66 38.02 -13.39
N PRO A 585 15.61 38.46 -14.67
CA PRO A 585 14.94 37.72 -15.74
C PRO A 585 15.57 36.35 -16.04
N GLN A 586 16.82 36.11 -15.63
CA GLN A 586 17.53 34.85 -15.85
C GLN A 586 17.33 33.83 -14.71
N SER A 587 16.74 34.26 -13.59
CA SER A 587 16.52 33.39 -12.44
C SER A 587 15.56 32.24 -12.75
N VAL A 588 15.58 31.19 -11.91
CA VAL A 588 14.68 30.06 -12.07
C VAL A 588 13.25 30.47 -11.76
N ILE A 589 13.04 31.32 -10.74
CA ILE A 589 11.70 31.79 -10.36
C ILE A 589 11.08 32.63 -11.47
N SER A 590 11.80 33.55 -12.10
CA SER A 590 11.28 34.38 -13.19
C SER A 590 10.82 33.53 -14.36
N ARG A 591 11.63 32.55 -14.77
CA ARG A 591 11.27 31.62 -15.85
C ARG A 591 10.04 30.76 -15.53
N GLN A 592 9.93 30.27 -14.30
CA GLN A 592 8.76 29.48 -13.88
C GLN A 592 7.50 30.35 -13.79
N VAL A 593 7.62 31.58 -13.28
CA VAL A 593 6.52 32.55 -13.23
C VAL A 593 6.05 32.89 -14.63
N ASP A 594 6.95 33.13 -15.59
CA ASP A 594 6.59 33.43 -16.98
C ASP A 594 5.90 32.25 -17.68
N TYR A 595 6.36 31.02 -17.43
CA TYR A 595 5.65 29.82 -17.86
C TYR A 595 4.23 29.78 -17.31
N TRP A 596 4.04 30.01 -16.01
CA TRP A 596 2.71 29.98 -15.39
C TRP A 596 1.82 31.15 -15.83
N LYS A 597 2.36 32.36 -16.00
CA LYS A 597 1.65 33.51 -16.58
C LYS A 597 1.12 33.19 -17.98
N THR A 598 1.91 32.49 -18.78
CA THR A 598 1.52 32.09 -20.14
C THR A 598 0.52 30.94 -20.13
N THR A 599 0.76 29.91 -19.31
CA THR A 599 -0.07 28.69 -19.25
C THR A 599 -1.43 28.94 -18.60
N LEU A 600 -1.49 29.85 -17.62
CA LEU A 600 -2.70 30.25 -16.93
C LEU A 600 -3.31 31.54 -17.52
N ALA A 601 -2.85 31.99 -18.69
CA ALA A 601 -3.49 33.09 -19.39
C ALA A 601 -4.93 32.70 -19.75
N ASP A 602 -5.86 33.63 -19.55
CA ASP A 602 -7.27 33.50 -19.91
C ASP A 602 -8.03 32.33 -19.22
N ILE A 603 -7.50 31.77 -18.12
CA ILE A 603 -8.22 30.75 -17.36
C ILE A 603 -9.58 31.29 -16.88
N PRO A 604 -10.62 30.45 -16.80
CA PRO A 604 -11.91 30.89 -16.28
C PRO A 604 -11.78 31.47 -14.88
N GLU A 605 -12.39 32.64 -14.63
CA GLU A 605 -12.45 33.23 -13.29
C GLU A 605 -13.09 32.27 -12.27
N ARG A 606 -14.01 31.41 -12.75
CA ARG A 606 -14.75 30.44 -11.94
C ARG A 606 -15.25 29.28 -12.80
N LEU A 607 -15.30 28.09 -12.19
CA LEU A 607 -16.04 26.94 -12.72
C LEU A 607 -17.52 27.00 -12.33
N ASP A 608 -18.40 26.88 -13.31
CA ASP A 608 -19.85 26.83 -13.12
C ASP A 608 -20.29 25.38 -12.87
N VAL A 609 -20.16 24.95 -11.61
CA VAL A 609 -20.67 23.66 -11.12
C VAL A 609 -22.08 23.82 -10.53
N PRO A 610 -22.93 22.78 -10.58
CA PRO A 610 -24.25 22.83 -9.96
C PRO A 610 -24.12 23.00 -8.45
N VAL A 611 -24.74 24.05 -7.91
CA VAL A 611 -24.77 24.36 -6.48
C VAL A 611 -26.21 24.50 -6.00
N ASP A 612 -26.51 23.93 -4.83
CA ASP A 612 -27.86 24.03 -4.24
C ASP A 612 -28.18 25.42 -3.68
N ARG A 613 -27.14 26.22 -3.40
CA ARG A 613 -27.23 27.55 -2.80
C ARG A 613 -26.29 28.52 -3.51
N PRO A 614 -26.66 29.82 -3.61
CA PRO A 614 -25.77 30.82 -4.16
C PRO A 614 -24.50 30.93 -3.30
N ARG A 615 -23.38 31.22 -3.95
CA ARG A 615 -22.10 31.43 -3.24
C ARG A 615 -22.20 32.68 -2.34
N PRO A 616 -21.83 32.58 -1.06
CA PRO A 616 -21.84 33.72 -0.15
C PRO A 616 -20.74 34.73 -0.52
N ALA A 617 -20.88 35.98 -0.09
CA ALA A 617 -19.89 37.03 -0.29
C ALA A 617 -18.58 36.80 0.49
N ALA A 618 -18.66 36.10 1.62
CA ALA A 618 -17.52 35.68 2.43
C ALA A 618 -17.47 34.15 2.50
N THR A 619 -16.28 33.58 2.30
CA THR A 619 -16.05 32.13 2.43
C THR A 619 -16.25 31.69 3.88
N THR A 620 -17.05 30.66 4.11
CA THR A 620 -17.38 30.19 5.46
C THR A 620 -16.45 29.08 5.96
N TYR A 621 -15.70 28.44 5.05
CA TYR A 621 -14.86 27.25 5.28
C TYR A 621 -15.56 26.05 5.93
N ARG A 622 -16.88 26.10 6.11
CA ARG A 622 -17.67 24.95 6.56
C ARG A 622 -17.75 23.94 5.44
N GLY A 623 -17.22 22.75 5.70
CA GLY A 623 -17.25 21.60 4.81
C GLY A 623 -17.87 20.40 5.50
N ASP A 624 -18.22 19.41 4.69
CA ASP A 624 -18.59 18.07 5.11
C ASP A 624 -17.83 17.09 4.22
N LEU A 625 -17.71 15.84 4.66
CA LEU A 625 -17.01 14.79 3.92
C LEU A 625 -18.02 13.76 3.44
N VAL A 626 -17.98 13.49 2.14
CA VAL A 626 -18.72 12.37 1.54
C VAL A 626 -17.70 11.36 1.08
N ASP A 627 -17.63 10.24 1.78
CA ASP A 627 -16.75 9.15 1.42
C ASP A 627 -17.25 8.47 0.13
N ILE A 628 -16.38 8.40 -0.86
CA ILE A 628 -16.61 7.67 -2.10
C ILE A 628 -15.64 6.50 -2.12
N GLU A 629 -16.18 5.29 -2.01
CA GLU A 629 -15.38 4.08 -2.10
C GLU A 629 -15.27 3.62 -3.56
N MET A 630 -14.03 3.48 -4.03
CA MET A 630 -13.75 2.83 -5.31
C MET A 630 -13.44 1.36 -5.05
N SER A 631 -14.23 0.46 -5.62
CA SER A 631 -13.99 -0.98 -5.45
C SER A 631 -12.58 -1.36 -5.92
N ALA A 632 -12.00 -2.40 -5.31
CA ALA A 632 -10.68 -2.90 -5.70
C ALA A 632 -10.61 -3.27 -7.20
N GLU A 633 -11.73 -3.71 -7.77
CA GLU A 633 -11.87 -3.97 -9.20
C GLU A 633 -11.81 -2.70 -10.04
N LEU A 634 -12.59 -1.67 -9.71
CA LEU A 634 -12.55 -0.40 -10.43
C LEU A 634 -11.14 0.20 -10.38
N HIS A 635 -10.49 0.11 -9.22
CA HIS A 635 -9.09 0.48 -9.07
C HIS A 635 -8.15 -0.37 -9.96
N GLY A 636 -8.34 -1.70 -10.00
CA GLY A 636 -7.58 -2.59 -10.89
C GLY A 636 -7.72 -2.23 -12.37
N ARG A 637 -8.93 -1.91 -12.82
CA ARG A 637 -9.18 -1.43 -14.20
C ARG A 637 -8.55 -0.08 -14.48
N ILE A 638 -8.57 0.83 -13.51
CA ILE A 638 -7.88 2.13 -13.63
C ILE A 638 -6.37 1.93 -13.75
N VAL A 639 -5.80 0.98 -13.01
CA VAL A 639 -4.37 0.62 -13.10
C VAL A 639 -4.05 0.02 -14.47
N ALA A 640 -4.90 -0.88 -14.99
CA ALA A 640 -4.73 -1.46 -16.32
C ALA A 640 -4.83 -0.39 -17.41
N LEU A 641 -5.85 0.48 -17.37
CA LEU A 641 -6.02 1.59 -18.31
C LEU A 641 -4.84 2.57 -18.27
N ALA A 642 -4.35 2.88 -17.06
CA ALA A 642 -3.15 3.68 -16.90
C ALA A 642 -1.97 3.03 -17.63
N ARG A 643 -1.75 1.73 -17.46
CA ARG A 643 -0.67 0.99 -18.13
C ARG A 643 -0.83 0.97 -19.66
N GLU A 644 -2.02 0.63 -20.15
CA GLU A 644 -2.32 0.55 -21.60
C GLU A 644 -2.11 1.88 -22.31
N CYS A 645 -2.46 2.99 -21.66
CA CYS A 645 -2.31 4.33 -22.20
C CYS A 645 -0.93 4.96 -21.91
N GLY A 646 0.00 4.25 -21.27
CA GLY A 646 1.29 4.82 -20.85
C GLY A 646 1.15 5.97 -19.84
N ALA A 647 0.06 5.99 -19.08
CA ALA A 647 -0.29 6.99 -18.09
C ALA A 647 -0.11 6.46 -16.66
N SER A 648 -0.30 7.33 -15.67
CA SER A 648 -0.39 6.94 -14.25
C SER A 648 -1.84 6.89 -13.78
N VAL A 649 -2.12 6.14 -12.72
CA VAL A 649 -3.44 6.13 -12.04
C VAL A 649 -3.91 7.54 -11.70
N PHE A 650 -2.99 8.40 -11.26
CA PHE A 650 -3.25 9.81 -10.98
C PHE A 650 -3.79 10.56 -12.21
N MET A 651 -3.17 10.39 -13.38
CA MET A 651 -3.62 11.03 -14.63
C MET A 651 -5.00 10.52 -15.07
N VAL A 652 -5.28 9.23 -14.90
CA VAL A 652 -6.59 8.64 -15.22
C VAL A 652 -7.68 9.23 -14.32
N LEU A 653 -7.44 9.32 -13.01
CA LEU A 653 -8.38 9.92 -12.06
C LEU A 653 -8.58 11.43 -12.31
N GLN A 654 -7.52 12.17 -12.63
CA GLN A 654 -7.62 13.57 -13.02
C GLN A 654 -8.45 13.78 -14.29
N ALA A 655 -8.25 12.93 -15.31
CA ALA A 655 -9.04 12.96 -16.53
C ALA A 655 -10.51 12.64 -16.24
N GLY A 656 -10.78 11.63 -15.39
CA GLY A 656 -12.13 11.29 -14.94
C GLY A 656 -12.82 12.46 -14.23
N LEU A 657 -12.13 13.13 -13.32
CA LEU A 657 -12.64 14.32 -12.63
C LEU A 657 -12.92 15.48 -13.59
N ALA A 658 -12.02 15.76 -14.53
CA ALA A 658 -12.23 16.79 -15.55
C ALA A 658 -13.45 16.48 -16.44
N VAL A 659 -13.61 15.23 -16.87
CA VAL A 659 -14.77 14.78 -17.65
C VAL A 659 -16.06 14.90 -16.84
N LEU A 660 -16.04 14.53 -15.56
CA LEU A 660 -17.18 14.68 -14.66
C LEU A 660 -17.60 16.16 -14.54
N LEU A 661 -16.66 17.05 -14.23
CA LEU A 661 -16.95 18.48 -14.09
C LEU A 661 -17.48 19.07 -15.40
N LYS A 662 -16.90 18.69 -16.55
CA LYS A 662 -17.42 19.06 -17.87
C LYS A 662 -18.86 18.61 -18.06
N ARG A 663 -19.18 17.36 -17.70
CA ARG A 663 -20.54 16.80 -17.81
C ARG A 663 -21.53 17.49 -16.88
N LEU A 664 -21.07 18.02 -15.75
CA LEU A 664 -21.87 18.82 -14.81
C LEU A 664 -22.05 20.28 -15.25
N GLY A 665 -21.47 20.69 -16.38
CA GLY A 665 -21.65 22.04 -16.94
C GLY A 665 -20.52 23.02 -16.62
N ALA A 666 -19.40 22.56 -16.04
CA ALA A 666 -18.28 23.44 -15.66
C ALA A 666 -17.50 24.06 -16.84
N GLY A 667 -17.92 23.82 -18.08
CA GLY A 667 -17.27 24.31 -19.30
C GLY A 667 -16.28 23.32 -19.91
N SER A 668 -15.55 23.77 -20.92
CA SER A 668 -14.56 22.96 -21.66
C SER A 668 -13.11 23.17 -21.20
N ASP A 669 -12.84 24.23 -20.45
CA ASP A 669 -11.54 24.52 -19.84
C ASP A 669 -11.66 24.42 -18.32
N ILE A 670 -10.94 23.49 -17.71
CA ILE A 670 -11.15 23.07 -16.32
C ILE A 670 -9.82 23.08 -15.57
N PRO A 671 -9.45 24.20 -14.92
CA PRO A 671 -8.29 24.23 -14.04
C PRO A 671 -8.55 23.39 -12.78
N LEU A 672 -7.72 22.36 -12.57
CA LEU A 672 -7.73 21.50 -11.38
C LEU A 672 -6.44 21.71 -10.58
N GLY A 673 -6.58 22.06 -9.30
CA GLY A 673 -5.45 22.11 -8.37
C GLY A 673 -5.09 20.71 -7.86
N SER A 674 -3.80 20.39 -7.83
CA SER A 674 -3.29 19.17 -7.17
C SER A 674 -2.04 19.47 -6.35
N PRO A 675 -1.91 18.91 -5.13
CA PRO A 675 -0.69 19.03 -4.34
C PRO A 675 0.46 18.23 -4.96
N ILE A 676 1.70 18.66 -4.70
CA ILE A 676 2.94 17.98 -5.12
C ILE A 676 3.81 17.78 -3.87
N ALA A 677 4.48 16.64 -3.78
CA ALA A 677 5.39 16.27 -2.70
C ALA A 677 6.78 16.91 -2.84
#